data_AF-A0AA37X4B5-F1
#
_entry.id   AF-A0AA37X4B5-F1
#
_cell.length_a   1.000
_cell.length_b   1.000
_cell.length_c   1.000
_cell.angle_alpha   90.00
_cell.angle_beta   90.00
_cell.angle_gamma   90.00
#
_symmetry.space_group_name_H-M   'P 1'
#
loop_
_entity.id
_entity.type
_entity.pdbx_description
1 polymer ?
#
loop_
_entity_poly.entity_id
_entity_poly.type
_entity_poly.pdbx_seq_one_letter_code
_entity_poly.pdbx_strand_id
1 'polypeptide(L)'
;MAVKSIKVKLYLKDMPEVRAGLWQLHMEVNAGVRYYTEWLSLLRQGSLYRRSSKNDGSQECYKTVEECKAELLKRLRARQQENGHRGPFGSDEELLQLARQLYELLIPQAVGAKGEAQRIARKFLSPLVDPNSIGGLGVAKTRNKPRRVRMRDAGMQAWEEETKAVGRKAADPTAYVLKSLATYGLKPLMQVYTESKMSSVQWKPLRTGAARTWDRDMFQQAIERMMSWESWNQRVGEEYARLLEQRDRFWQKNFVGQEYLVDLVKQLQQEMKESSQGFEAKEVTAHYISKRALRGADRVFEKWNKLPVNAPFEQYDAEIKGVQANKSRRFGSYDLFAKLAEPKYHALWREDASFVARYAVYNGIIRKIDRAKLFATFTLPSATGHPIWTRFDKIGGNLHQYTFLFNKFGQGKHAILFQKMIVAEKGVAKEVDSVTVPISPSQQLDKLFPREAEERNLLWLSDHGADENFRGEFGGAKVQYRRDRLERLERDRGLPEESRSLRQSMSDAVWASEQAGDVYLNLSLRIQSRSEMRDERKPPYAALFRFSGNTNRVYVNYDKLQGYLNENPDDGKLGSEGLRSGLRVMSVDLGLRTSASISVYRVAAQEELGPDSKGRAPVFFPISGVDNLVAVHERSQLLKLPGETDTKEIQKVRQQRLLALNQMRTQLAYLRLLVRCSAQDVKRRNSSWMRLTENPLHRAQGMSEEFRILFEEQLSKLQSIRESCSDEQWTASVSDAVNVLWSEMGKQVRDWRKEVRSSAKVKVRGYVRDVIGGHSVAQIEYLERQYKFLKSWSFFGKKSGQVIRAERGSRFAVALRQHIDHAKEDRLKKLADRIIMEALGYVYHLDETGKGKWVAKYPPCQLILLEELSEYRFSNDRPPSENRQLMQWSHRGVLEELKRQSELHDVLVGTMYSAFSSRFDARTGAPGVRCRRVPAQYTAEGNVEGLPRWLSSFLTEHNIHPSQLRPDDLIPTGDGEFFVSPIGFEDGDFRQIHADLNAAQNLQRRLWLDFDISEIRIRCDRREEGEESLFIPRVTSKSAVKRFKNKAFTTNNGVTFYEGVRGTKRGKIVQEDDIPEDEMELLSEADEVREKSVVLFRDPSGIINHGQWTSQQVFWGAVNQMVEKYILSKIRQRPLSRQVFY
;
A
#
# COMPACT_ATOMS: atom_id res chain seq x y z
N MET A 1 16.68 -4.29 -18.75
CA MET A 1 16.07 -5.56 -19.16
C MET A 1 15.09 -5.95 -18.10
N ALA A 2 13.85 -6.16 -18.49
CA ALA A 2 12.79 -6.54 -17.57
C ALA A 2 13.05 -7.94 -16.99
N VAL A 3 12.91 -8.09 -15.67
CA VAL A 3 13.04 -9.39 -14.99
C VAL A 3 11.66 -9.91 -14.59
N LYS A 4 11.21 -10.98 -15.24
CA LYS A 4 9.95 -11.67 -14.93
C LYS A 4 10.21 -12.96 -14.14
N SER A 5 9.25 -13.39 -13.34
CA SER A 5 9.30 -14.64 -12.57
C SER A 5 8.18 -15.57 -13.04
N ILE A 6 8.52 -16.77 -13.51
CA ILE A 6 7.54 -17.83 -13.79
C ILE A 6 7.75 -18.96 -12.78
N LYS A 7 6.73 -19.20 -11.96
CA LYS A 7 6.76 -20.24 -10.94
C LYS A 7 6.14 -21.51 -11.49
N VAL A 8 6.96 -22.55 -11.65
CA VAL A 8 6.54 -23.85 -12.16
C VAL A 8 6.42 -24.87 -11.04
N LYS A 9 5.45 -25.78 -11.11
CA LYS A 9 5.32 -26.90 -10.16
C LYS A 9 6.10 -28.09 -10.68
N LEU A 10 6.99 -28.66 -9.87
CA LEU A 10 7.72 -29.87 -10.22
C LEU A 10 6.80 -31.08 -10.06
N TYR A 11 6.78 -31.97 -11.05
CA TYR A 11 6.04 -33.22 -10.99
C TYR A 11 6.93 -34.29 -10.33
N LEU A 12 6.68 -34.54 -9.05
CA LEU A 12 7.50 -35.40 -8.19
C LEU A 12 6.70 -36.58 -7.61
N LYS A 13 5.55 -36.94 -8.21
CA LYS A 13 4.71 -38.03 -7.70
C LYS A 13 5.42 -39.38 -7.81
N ASP A 14 6.10 -39.58 -8.93
CA ASP A 14 6.75 -40.84 -9.28
C ASP A 14 8.27 -40.83 -8.97
N MET A 15 8.73 -39.81 -8.20
CA MET A 15 10.14 -39.62 -7.80
C MET A 15 10.25 -39.19 -6.32
N PRO A 16 9.77 -39.99 -5.35
CA PRO A 16 9.77 -39.64 -3.93
C PRO A 16 11.18 -39.39 -3.35
N GLU A 17 12.20 -40.09 -3.84
CA GLU A 17 13.61 -39.93 -3.48
C GLU A 17 14.15 -38.55 -3.85
N VAL A 18 13.75 -38.02 -5.01
CA VAL A 18 14.07 -36.65 -5.44
C VAL A 18 13.33 -35.62 -4.59
N ARG A 19 12.04 -35.87 -4.28
CA ARG A 19 11.26 -34.98 -3.41
C ARG A 19 11.89 -34.84 -2.02
N ALA A 20 12.24 -35.97 -1.41
CA ALA A 20 12.90 -36.01 -0.11
C ALA A 20 14.29 -35.35 -0.18
N GLY A 21 15.03 -35.57 -1.26
CA GLY A 21 16.32 -34.91 -1.51
C GLY A 21 16.22 -33.38 -1.65
N LEU A 22 15.22 -32.85 -2.35
CA LEU A 22 14.96 -31.41 -2.44
C LEU A 22 14.60 -30.79 -1.08
N TRP A 23 13.85 -31.53 -0.26
CA TRP A 23 13.52 -31.09 1.10
C TRP A 23 14.77 -31.09 2.00
N GLN A 24 15.61 -32.13 1.92
CA GLN A 24 16.89 -32.16 2.63
C GLN A 24 17.77 -30.98 2.21
N LEU A 25 17.90 -30.74 0.90
CA LEU A 25 18.67 -29.62 0.37
C LEU A 25 18.17 -28.27 0.90
N HIS A 26 16.85 -28.09 1.00
CA HIS A 26 16.25 -26.89 1.60
C HIS A 26 16.64 -26.73 3.09
N MET A 27 16.64 -27.82 3.85
CA MET A 27 17.07 -27.80 5.26
C MET A 27 18.56 -27.47 5.39
N GLU A 28 19.43 -28.12 4.61
CA GLU A 28 20.88 -27.88 4.62
C GLU A 28 21.23 -26.43 4.27
N VAL A 29 20.60 -25.85 3.24
CA VAL A 29 20.85 -24.45 2.87
C VAL A 29 20.39 -23.50 3.96
N ASN A 30 19.22 -23.70 4.57
CA ASN A 30 18.78 -22.86 5.68
C ASN A 30 19.71 -22.96 6.90
N ALA A 31 20.19 -24.17 7.22
CA ALA A 31 21.13 -24.40 8.32
C ALA A 31 22.50 -23.78 8.04
N GLY A 32 23.06 -23.96 6.84
CA GLY A 32 24.32 -23.33 6.45
C GLY A 32 24.25 -21.81 6.44
N VAL A 33 23.16 -21.21 5.93
CA VAL A 33 22.97 -19.76 6.02
C VAL A 33 22.85 -19.30 7.46
N ARG A 34 22.14 -20.05 8.31
CA ARG A 34 22.08 -19.75 9.76
C ARG A 34 23.48 -19.72 10.36
N TYR A 35 24.26 -20.76 10.13
CA TYR A 35 25.62 -20.90 10.64
C TYR A 35 26.50 -19.69 10.28
N TYR A 36 26.56 -19.31 9.01
CA TYR A 36 27.35 -18.13 8.59
C TYR A 36 26.77 -16.82 9.14
N THR A 37 25.45 -16.69 9.26
CA THR A 37 24.81 -15.48 9.82
C THR A 37 25.12 -15.33 11.31
N GLU A 38 25.12 -16.42 12.06
CA GLU A 38 25.50 -16.41 13.48
C GLU A 38 26.97 -15.98 13.64
N TRP A 39 27.89 -16.50 12.81
CA TRP A 39 29.28 -16.03 12.77
C TRP A 39 29.39 -14.53 12.51
N LEU A 40 28.70 -14.02 11.48
CA LEU A 40 28.69 -12.59 11.16
C LEU A 40 28.13 -11.75 12.32
N SER A 41 27.11 -12.24 13.03
CA SER A 41 26.54 -11.55 14.19
C SER A 41 27.51 -11.47 15.38
N LEU A 42 28.39 -12.46 15.53
CA LEU A 42 29.44 -12.44 16.56
C LEU A 42 30.57 -11.49 16.18
N LEU A 43 31.06 -11.54 14.93
CA LEU A 43 32.09 -10.63 14.42
C LEU A 43 31.68 -9.15 14.56
N ARG A 44 30.37 -8.87 14.46
CA ARG A 44 29.79 -7.54 14.65
C ARG A 44 30.04 -6.96 16.05
N GLN A 45 29.98 -7.79 17.09
CA GLN A 45 30.15 -7.39 18.50
C GLN A 45 29.21 -6.28 18.97
N GLY A 46 27.94 -6.33 18.54
CA GLY A 46 26.91 -5.38 18.98
C GLY A 46 25.67 -6.10 19.48
N SER A 47 24.87 -5.43 20.31
CA SER A 47 23.60 -5.97 20.82
C SER A 47 22.67 -6.42 19.68
N LEU A 48 22.03 -7.56 19.87
CA LEU A 48 21.07 -8.16 18.94
C LEU A 48 19.68 -8.16 19.57
N TYR A 49 18.69 -7.64 18.86
CA TYR A 49 17.32 -7.53 19.36
C TYR A 49 16.39 -8.45 18.60
N ARG A 50 15.49 -9.14 19.30
CA ARG A 50 14.43 -9.98 18.68
C ARG A 50 13.04 -9.45 19.05
N ARG A 51 12.01 -9.95 18.36
CA ARG A 51 10.62 -9.67 18.74
C ARG A 51 10.33 -10.30 20.11
N SER A 52 9.65 -9.55 20.98
CA SER A 52 9.25 -10.06 22.29
C SER A 52 8.28 -11.23 22.17
N SER A 53 8.58 -12.30 22.89
CA SER A 53 7.70 -13.47 23.01
C SER A 53 6.53 -13.23 23.96
N LYS A 54 6.56 -12.14 24.75
CA LYS A 54 5.52 -11.77 25.73
C LYS A 54 4.64 -10.61 25.24
N ASN A 55 5.18 -9.62 24.54
CA ASN A 55 4.41 -8.44 24.10
C ASN A 55 4.68 -8.06 22.62
N ASP A 56 3.73 -8.37 21.73
CA ASP A 56 3.82 -8.02 20.30
C ASP A 56 3.80 -6.50 20.12
N GLY A 57 4.88 -5.94 19.55
CA GLY A 57 5.14 -4.50 19.46
C GLY A 57 6.44 -4.06 20.14
N SER A 58 6.92 -4.82 21.12
CA SER A 58 8.19 -4.57 21.83
C SER A 58 9.35 -5.46 21.34
N GLN A 59 10.57 -5.11 21.74
CA GLN A 59 11.79 -5.84 21.42
C GLN A 59 12.49 -6.28 22.70
N GLU A 60 13.11 -7.46 22.66
CA GLU A 60 13.94 -7.99 23.74
C GLU A 60 15.39 -8.08 23.26
N CYS A 61 16.35 -7.76 24.14
CA CYS A 61 17.76 -8.04 23.87
C CYS A 61 17.95 -9.56 23.87
N TYR A 62 18.29 -10.12 22.71
CA TYR A 62 18.54 -11.54 22.51
C TYR A 62 19.96 -11.93 22.92
N LYS A 63 20.93 -11.06 22.59
CA LYS A 63 22.34 -11.14 23.03
C LYS A 63 22.87 -9.72 23.20
N THR A 64 23.52 -9.47 24.32
CA THR A 64 24.24 -8.24 24.65
C THR A 64 25.57 -8.15 23.91
N VAL A 65 26.24 -7.00 24.00
CA VAL A 65 27.58 -6.79 23.44
C VAL A 65 28.58 -7.75 24.09
N GLU A 66 28.51 -7.88 25.42
CA GLU A 66 29.41 -8.66 26.26
C GLU A 66 29.26 -10.15 25.95
N GLU A 67 28.02 -10.65 25.86
CA GLU A 67 27.74 -12.04 25.47
C GLU A 67 28.26 -12.36 24.06
N CYS A 68 28.10 -11.45 23.11
CA CYS A 68 28.64 -11.61 21.75
C CYS A 68 30.17 -11.67 21.75
N LYS A 69 30.85 -10.78 22.49
CA LYS A 69 32.31 -10.75 22.59
C LYS A 69 32.86 -12.01 23.27
N ALA A 70 32.25 -12.42 24.39
CA ALA A 70 32.65 -13.61 25.13
C ALA A 70 32.49 -14.89 24.28
N GLU A 71 31.36 -15.04 23.58
CA GLU A 71 31.14 -16.18 22.68
C GLU A 71 32.10 -16.14 21.49
N LEU A 72 32.36 -14.97 20.91
CA LEU A 72 33.32 -14.81 19.81
C LEU A 72 34.71 -15.26 20.24
N LEU A 73 35.23 -14.74 21.36
CA LEU A 73 36.55 -15.11 21.88
C LEU A 73 36.65 -16.62 22.11
N LYS A 74 35.64 -17.23 22.73
CA LYS A 74 35.58 -18.69 22.91
C LYS A 74 35.74 -19.44 21.57
N ARG A 75 35.05 -18.99 20.51
CA ARG A 75 35.18 -19.59 19.17
C ARG A 75 36.53 -19.34 18.53
N LEU A 76 37.11 -18.16 18.69
CA LEU A 76 38.43 -17.82 18.15
C LEU A 76 39.54 -18.65 18.82
N ARG A 77 39.52 -18.78 20.15
CA ARG A 77 40.47 -19.62 20.90
C ARG A 77 40.35 -21.10 20.53
N ALA A 78 39.12 -21.62 20.44
CA ALA A 78 38.90 -22.99 19.97
C ALA A 78 39.40 -23.18 18.53
N ARG A 79 39.21 -22.19 17.64
CA ARG A 79 39.72 -22.24 16.27
C ARG A 79 41.25 -22.26 16.22
N GLN A 80 41.94 -21.49 17.07
CA GLN A 80 43.40 -21.51 17.17
C GLN A 80 43.92 -22.91 17.56
N GLN A 81 43.23 -23.57 18.49
CA GLN A 81 43.53 -24.94 18.90
C GLN A 81 43.27 -25.94 17.76
N GLU A 82 42.10 -25.87 17.10
CA GLU A 82 41.74 -26.72 15.97
C GLU A 82 42.72 -26.58 14.80
N ASN A 83 43.25 -25.38 14.57
CA ASN A 83 44.24 -25.11 13.53
C ASN A 83 45.67 -25.51 13.92
N GLY A 84 45.89 -25.98 15.17
CA GLY A 84 47.21 -26.38 15.66
C GLY A 84 48.20 -25.20 15.75
N HIS A 85 47.72 -23.99 16.05
CA HIS A 85 48.54 -22.78 16.05
C HIS A 85 49.61 -22.80 17.14
N ARG A 86 50.85 -22.45 16.75
CA ARG A 86 52.02 -22.35 17.66
C ARG A 86 52.63 -20.95 17.71
N GLY A 87 52.10 -20.01 16.92
CA GLY A 87 52.55 -18.63 16.90
C GLY A 87 51.90 -17.77 18.01
N PRO A 88 51.91 -16.44 17.87
CA PRO A 88 51.29 -15.57 18.86
C PRO A 88 49.77 -15.78 18.86
N PHE A 89 49.18 -15.95 20.05
CA PHE A 89 47.74 -16.14 20.20
C PHE A 89 46.96 -14.81 20.13
N GLY A 90 47.63 -13.66 20.30
CA GLY A 90 47.01 -12.34 20.37
C GLY A 90 46.21 -12.14 21.66
N SER A 91 46.17 -10.92 22.15
CA SER A 91 45.29 -10.52 23.26
C SER A 91 43.83 -10.56 22.85
N ASP A 92 42.92 -10.62 23.83
CA ASP A 92 41.48 -10.61 23.56
C ASP A 92 41.07 -9.34 22.81
N GLU A 93 41.66 -8.19 23.15
CA GLU A 93 41.38 -6.93 22.47
C GLU A 93 41.83 -6.94 21.01
N GLU A 94 43.04 -7.41 20.71
CA GLU A 94 43.55 -7.51 19.33
C GLU A 94 42.66 -8.41 18.48
N LEU A 95 42.23 -9.55 19.02
CA LEU A 95 41.34 -10.48 18.32
C LEU A 95 39.97 -9.87 18.06
N LEU A 96 39.40 -9.17 19.04
CA LEU A 96 38.12 -8.48 18.90
C LEU A 96 38.21 -7.34 17.87
N GLN A 97 39.26 -6.52 17.92
CA GLN A 97 39.48 -5.44 16.94
C GLN A 97 39.63 -5.99 15.52
N LEU A 98 40.45 -7.05 15.34
CA LEU A 98 40.63 -7.70 14.04
C LEU A 98 39.33 -8.31 13.51
N ALA A 99 38.55 -8.96 14.37
CA ALA A 99 37.25 -9.51 14.02
C ALA A 99 36.25 -8.42 13.59
N ARG A 100 36.27 -7.26 14.26
CA ARG A 100 35.42 -6.12 13.91
C ARG A 100 35.82 -5.53 12.55
N GLN A 101 37.10 -5.35 12.29
CA GLN A 101 37.60 -4.88 10.98
C GLN A 101 37.19 -5.83 9.86
N LEU A 102 37.29 -7.15 10.09
CA LEU A 102 36.80 -8.15 9.14
C LEU A 102 35.29 -8.01 8.91
N TYR A 103 34.50 -7.80 9.96
CA TYR A 103 33.05 -7.61 9.84
C TYR A 103 32.70 -6.43 8.94
N GLU A 104 33.36 -5.29 9.10
CA GLU A 104 33.09 -4.08 8.31
C GLU A 104 33.50 -4.23 6.84
N LEU A 105 34.49 -5.08 6.54
CA LEU A 105 34.81 -5.49 5.17
C LEU A 105 33.77 -6.43 4.56
N LEU A 106 33.19 -7.31 5.37
CA LEU A 106 32.13 -8.24 4.95
C LEU A 106 30.79 -7.51 4.80
N ILE A 107 30.49 -6.57 5.70
CA ILE A 107 29.23 -5.83 5.79
C ILE A 107 29.53 -4.31 5.84
N PRO A 108 29.88 -3.68 4.70
CA PRO A 108 30.23 -2.24 4.67
C PRO A 108 29.11 -1.31 5.16
N GLN A 109 27.85 -1.75 5.09
CA GLN A 109 26.68 -1.02 5.57
C GLN A 109 26.73 -0.74 7.08
N ALA A 110 27.50 -1.52 7.85
CA ALA A 110 27.70 -1.29 9.28
C ALA A 110 28.43 0.03 9.59
N VAL A 111 29.12 0.60 8.60
CA VAL A 111 29.83 1.90 8.68
C VAL A 111 29.31 2.90 7.63
N GLY A 112 28.08 2.69 7.12
CA GLY A 112 27.46 3.57 6.11
C GLY A 112 28.02 3.42 4.69
N ALA A 113 28.92 2.47 4.43
CA ALA A 113 29.49 2.23 3.11
C ALA A 113 28.62 1.29 2.25
N LYS A 114 28.85 1.30 0.93
CA LYS A 114 28.12 0.45 -0.04
C LYS A 114 28.87 -0.87 -0.29
N GLY A 115 28.13 -1.98 -0.35
CA GLY A 115 28.67 -3.30 -0.67
C GLY A 115 27.77 -4.11 -1.61
N GLU A 116 28.38 -4.98 -2.43
CA GLU A 116 27.68 -5.94 -3.29
C GLU A 116 27.93 -7.36 -2.78
N ALA A 117 26.89 -8.01 -2.26
CA ALA A 117 27.00 -9.28 -1.55
C ALA A 117 27.65 -10.39 -2.39
N GLN A 118 27.31 -10.50 -3.68
CA GLN A 118 27.89 -11.50 -4.58
C GLN A 118 29.42 -11.35 -4.69
N ARG A 119 29.92 -10.11 -4.81
CA ARG A 119 31.36 -9.85 -4.94
C ARG A 119 32.09 -10.07 -3.62
N ILE A 120 31.49 -9.64 -2.51
CA ILE A 120 32.07 -9.81 -1.17
C ILE A 120 32.13 -11.28 -0.79
N ALA A 121 31.03 -12.04 -0.95
CA ALA A 121 30.99 -13.47 -0.66
C ALA A 121 32.07 -14.24 -1.44
N ARG A 122 32.23 -13.94 -2.74
CA ARG A 122 33.29 -14.54 -3.57
C ARG A 122 34.70 -14.09 -3.19
N LYS A 123 34.87 -12.84 -2.75
CA LYS A 123 36.17 -12.30 -2.34
C LYS A 123 36.65 -12.94 -1.04
N PHE A 124 35.75 -13.25 -0.10
CA PHE A 124 36.11 -13.61 1.26
C PHE A 124 35.87 -15.07 1.66
N LEU A 125 34.92 -15.81 1.07
CA LEU A 125 34.64 -17.17 1.54
C LEU A 125 35.88 -18.05 1.53
N SER A 126 36.54 -18.22 0.37
CA SER A 126 37.73 -19.06 0.27
C SER A 126 38.87 -18.62 1.19
N PRO A 127 39.27 -17.33 1.25
CA PRO A 127 40.30 -16.89 2.20
C PRO A 127 40.01 -17.19 3.67
N LEU A 128 38.73 -17.26 4.06
CA LEU A 128 38.28 -17.48 5.44
C LEU A 128 38.06 -18.95 5.80
N VAL A 129 37.94 -19.85 4.82
CA VAL A 129 37.64 -21.28 5.07
C VAL A 129 38.69 -22.25 4.52
N ASP A 130 39.55 -21.78 3.62
CA ASP A 130 40.60 -22.57 2.99
C ASP A 130 41.97 -22.16 3.56
N PRO A 131 42.70 -23.09 4.22
CA PRO A 131 44.04 -22.82 4.73
C PRO A 131 45.02 -22.40 3.64
N ASN A 132 44.83 -22.88 2.40
CA ASN A 132 45.75 -22.66 1.28
C ASN A 132 45.31 -21.54 0.34
N SER A 133 44.19 -20.87 0.60
CA SER A 133 43.69 -19.82 -0.30
C SER A 133 44.57 -18.57 -0.27
N ILE A 134 45.05 -18.20 -1.47
CA ILE A 134 45.76 -16.94 -1.77
C ILE A 134 44.82 -15.79 -2.19
N GLY A 135 43.50 -16.01 -2.11
CA GLY A 135 42.50 -15.01 -2.49
C GLY A 135 42.60 -13.75 -1.64
N GLY A 136 42.40 -12.57 -2.24
CA GLY A 136 42.45 -11.29 -1.52
C GLY A 136 43.86 -10.75 -1.20
N LEU A 137 44.91 -11.56 -1.32
CA LEU A 137 46.30 -11.18 -1.03
C LEU A 137 47.01 -10.44 -2.18
N GLY A 138 46.40 -10.38 -3.37
CA GLY A 138 46.98 -9.73 -4.55
C GLY A 138 48.01 -10.55 -5.34
N VAL A 139 48.16 -11.85 -5.02
CA VAL A 139 49.14 -12.78 -5.62
C VAL A 139 48.57 -13.56 -6.81
N ALA A 140 47.25 -13.83 -6.82
CA ALA A 140 46.62 -14.64 -7.86
C ALA A 140 46.58 -13.94 -9.24
N LYS A 141 47.05 -14.65 -10.29
CA LYS A 141 47.00 -14.19 -11.70
C LYS A 141 45.66 -14.47 -12.40
N THR A 142 44.80 -15.31 -11.83
CA THR A 142 43.54 -15.78 -12.42
C THR A 142 42.38 -14.86 -12.05
N ARG A 143 42.01 -13.92 -12.94
CA ARG A 143 40.83 -13.05 -12.75
C ARG A 143 40.33 -12.44 -14.05
N ASN A 144 39.06 -12.02 -14.06
CA ASN A 144 38.55 -11.06 -15.06
C ASN A 144 39.47 -9.84 -15.12
N LYS A 145 39.91 -9.49 -16.32
CA LYS A 145 40.78 -8.34 -16.57
C LYS A 145 40.17 -7.05 -15.95
N PRO A 146 40.95 -6.27 -15.17
CA PRO A 146 40.48 -4.98 -14.66
C PRO A 146 39.96 -4.08 -15.78
N ARG A 147 39.05 -3.15 -15.46
CA ARG A 147 38.49 -2.22 -16.45
C ARG A 147 39.58 -1.50 -17.23
N ARG A 148 40.63 -1.01 -16.54
CA ARG A 148 41.80 -0.38 -17.15
C ARG A 148 42.48 -1.25 -18.20
N VAL A 149 42.68 -2.54 -17.92
CA VAL A 149 43.29 -3.48 -18.88
C VAL A 149 42.34 -3.73 -20.05
N ARG A 150 41.04 -3.87 -19.81
CA ARG A 150 40.05 -4.01 -20.89
C ARG A 150 39.97 -2.78 -21.79
N MET A 151 40.08 -1.57 -21.23
CA MET A 151 40.12 -0.31 -22.00
C MET A 151 41.41 -0.20 -22.82
N ARG A 152 42.55 -0.58 -22.24
CA ARG A 152 43.83 -0.66 -22.95
C ARG A 152 43.75 -1.66 -24.11
N ASP A 153 43.25 -2.87 -23.85
CA ASP A 153 43.09 -3.92 -24.85
C ASP A 153 42.09 -3.50 -25.96
N ALA A 154 41.12 -2.63 -25.65
CA ALA A 154 40.15 -2.07 -26.59
C ALA A 154 40.59 -0.76 -27.27
N GLY A 155 41.84 -0.31 -27.06
CA GLY A 155 42.39 0.89 -27.71
C GLY A 155 41.82 2.24 -27.22
N MET A 156 41.14 2.27 -26.07
CA MET A 156 40.51 3.50 -25.54
C MET A 156 41.52 4.36 -24.76
N GLN A 157 41.91 5.55 -25.24
CA GLN A 157 42.89 6.45 -24.59
C GLN A 157 42.59 6.78 -23.11
N ALA A 158 41.32 6.78 -22.70
CA ALA A 158 40.89 6.98 -21.30
C ALA A 158 41.43 5.96 -20.28
N TRP A 159 42.16 4.92 -20.70
CA TRP A 159 42.79 3.94 -19.81
C TRP A 159 43.95 4.52 -18.97
N GLU A 160 44.59 5.59 -19.44
CA GLU A 160 45.68 6.29 -18.73
C GLU A 160 45.13 7.10 -17.54
N GLU A 161 43.94 7.66 -17.69
CA GLU A 161 43.23 8.44 -16.66
C GLU A 161 42.53 7.57 -15.59
N GLU A 162 42.36 6.26 -15.82
CA GLU A 162 41.72 5.32 -14.88
C GLU A 162 42.68 4.93 -13.72
N THR A 163 43.06 5.91 -12.90
CA THR A 163 43.91 5.77 -11.69
C THR A 163 43.17 5.20 -10.48
N LYS A 164 41.82 5.25 -10.50
CA LYS A 164 40.93 4.80 -9.42
C LYS A 164 41.16 3.35 -9.00
N ALA A 165 41.57 2.47 -9.90
CA ALA A 165 41.84 1.06 -9.57
C ALA A 165 43.08 0.88 -8.69
N VAL A 166 44.12 1.71 -8.88
CA VAL A 166 45.36 1.68 -8.10
C VAL A 166 45.11 2.28 -6.71
N GLY A 167 44.47 3.45 -6.65
CA GLY A 167 44.09 4.09 -5.39
C GLY A 167 43.16 3.21 -4.53
N ARG A 168 42.15 2.57 -5.13
CA ARG A 168 41.26 1.62 -4.41
C ARG A 168 42.00 0.39 -3.88
N LYS A 169 43.05 -0.09 -4.57
CA LYS A 169 43.84 -1.24 -4.11
C LYS A 169 44.76 -0.86 -2.96
N ALA A 170 45.36 0.34 -2.99
CA ALA A 170 46.21 0.85 -1.92
C ALA A 170 45.42 1.06 -0.61
N ALA A 171 44.16 1.51 -0.71
CA ALA A 171 43.27 1.71 0.43
C ALA A 171 42.47 0.47 0.86
N ASP A 172 42.70 -0.72 0.27
CA ASP A 172 41.96 -1.95 0.60
C ASP A 172 42.66 -2.73 1.73
N PRO A 173 42.15 -2.69 2.99
CA PRO A 173 42.83 -3.34 4.11
C PRO A 173 42.65 -4.86 4.11
N THR A 174 41.98 -5.44 3.10
CA THR A 174 41.72 -6.89 3.02
C THR A 174 43.00 -7.72 3.15
N ALA A 175 44.06 -7.36 2.43
CA ALA A 175 45.30 -8.15 2.46
C ALA A 175 45.97 -8.10 3.84
N TYR A 176 45.91 -6.95 4.51
CA TYR A 176 46.39 -6.79 5.89
C TYR A 176 45.59 -7.65 6.86
N VAL A 177 44.26 -7.52 6.85
CA VAL A 177 43.36 -8.29 7.74
C VAL A 177 43.55 -9.80 7.54
N LEU A 178 43.65 -10.28 6.30
CA LEU A 178 43.85 -11.71 6.01
C LEU A 178 45.23 -12.21 6.49
N LYS A 179 46.28 -11.38 6.40
CA LYS A 179 47.61 -11.72 6.93
C LYS A 179 47.57 -11.77 8.46
N SER A 180 46.96 -10.79 9.12
CA SER A 180 46.82 -10.77 10.57
C SER A 180 46.01 -11.95 11.11
N LEU A 181 44.95 -12.37 10.41
CA LEU A 181 44.22 -13.60 10.74
C LEU A 181 45.12 -14.83 10.67
N ALA A 182 46.00 -14.92 9.66
CA ALA A 182 46.95 -16.01 9.55
C ALA A 182 48.00 -15.97 10.68
N THR A 183 48.53 -14.79 11.02
CA THR A 183 49.48 -14.58 12.13
C THR A 183 48.94 -15.09 13.47
N TYR A 184 47.66 -14.84 13.74
CA TYR A 184 46.99 -15.29 14.96
C TYR A 184 46.41 -16.71 14.88
N GLY A 185 46.74 -17.50 13.85
CA GLY A 185 46.29 -18.89 13.76
C GLY A 185 44.80 -19.05 13.46
N LEU A 186 44.17 -18.04 12.86
CA LEU A 186 42.76 -18.00 12.50
C LEU A 186 42.53 -18.23 11.00
N LYS A 187 43.45 -18.92 10.33
CA LYS A 187 43.30 -19.37 8.94
C LYS A 187 43.34 -20.90 8.89
N PRO A 188 42.21 -21.59 8.60
CA PRO A 188 40.88 -21.03 8.34
C PRO A 188 40.23 -20.44 9.59
N LEU A 189 39.31 -19.49 9.41
CA LEU A 189 38.54 -18.85 10.49
C LEU A 189 37.25 -19.64 10.78
N MET A 190 36.57 -20.04 9.70
CA MET A 190 35.30 -20.76 9.74
C MET A 190 35.45 -22.12 9.07
N GLN A 191 34.66 -23.10 9.49
CA GLN A 191 34.52 -24.36 8.76
C GLN A 191 33.63 -24.17 7.51
N VAL A 192 33.89 -24.97 6.49
CA VAL A 192 33.01 -25.15 5.34
C VAL A 192 31.83 -26.00 5.79
N TYR A 193 30.60 -25.47 5.74
CA TYR A 193 29.41 -26.12 6.28
C TYR A 193 29.24 -27.54 5.73
N THR A 194 29.38 -27.73 4.42
CA THR A 194 29.22 -29.06 3.79
C THR A 194 30.35 -30.06 4.08
N GLU A 195 31.50 -29.62 4.59
CA GLU A 195 32.60 -30.49 5.05
C GLU A 195 32.61 -30.67 6.57
N SER A 196 31.67 -30.05 7.28
CA SER A 196 31.58 -30.10 8.73
C SER A 196 30.66 -31.23 9.20
N LYS A 197 30.78 -31.60 10.47
CA LYS A 197 29.87 -32.55 11.14
C LYS A 197 28.42 -32.05 11.25
N MET A 198 28.14 -30.81 10.82
CA MET A 198 26.79 -30.23 10.84
C MET A 198 25.88 -30.77 9.74
N SER A 199 26.47 -31.28 8.65
CA SER A 199 25.72 -31.86 7.54
C SER A 199 25.81 -33.38 7.56
N SER A 200 24.67 -34.07 7.43
CA SER A 200 24.61 -35.53 7.35
C SER A 200 24.56 -36.05 5.90
N VAL A 201 24.70 -35.17 4.92
CA VAL A 201 24.63 -35.50 3.49
C VAL A 201 25.95 -36.09 3.04
N GLN A 202 25.89 -37.18 2.28
CA GLN A 202 27.02 -37.76 1.56
C GLN A 202 27.30 -36.93 0.31
N TRP A 203 28.06 -35.85 0.50
CA TRP A 203 28.48 -34.97 -0.59
C TRP A 203 29.53 -35.64 -1.48
N LYS A 204 29.63 -35.19 -2.74
CA LYS A 204 30.69 -35.69 -3.63
C LYS A 204 32.06 -35.21 -3.15
N PRO A 205 33.11 -36.05 -3.32
CA PRO A 205 34.47 -35.65 -3.00
C PRO A 205 34.87 -34.33 -3.69
N LEU A 206 35.59 -33.47 -2.97
CA LEU A 206 36.12 -32.22 -3.52
C LEU A 206 37.13 -32.53 -4.62
N ARG A 207 36.88 -32.03 -5.84
CA ARG A 207 37.83 -32.15 -6.96
C ARG A 207 38.92 -31.08 -6.90
N THR A 208 38.57 -29.83 -6.63
CA THR A 208 39.50 -28.68 -6.52
C THR A 208 38.94 -27.58 -5.61
N GLY A 209 39.78 -27.02 -4.73
CA GLY A 209 39.42 -25.96 -3.77
C GLY A 209 38.67 -26.44 -2.52
N ALA A 210 38.61 -25.63 -1.47
CA ALA A 210 38.06 -26.06 -0.18
C ALA A 210 36.52 -25.97 -0.03
N ALA A 211 35.80 -25.23 -0.89
CA ALA A 211 34.36 -24.96 -0.68
C ALA A 211 33.50 -25.35 -1.89
N ARG A 212 32.37 -26.03 -1.61
CA ARG A 212 31.37 -26.41 -2.64
C ARG A 212 30.56 -25.19 -3.11
N THR A 213 29.87 -25.35 -4.23
CA THR A 213 28.96 -24.30 -4.75
C THR A 213 27.78 -24.06 -3.81
N TRP A 214 27.35 -25.08 -3.06
CA TRP A 214 26.32 -24.96 -2.03
C TRP A 214 26.73 -23.97 -0.93
N ASP A 215 27.95 -24.05 -0.40
CA ASP A 215 28.48 -23.10 0.59
C ASP A 215 28.59 -21.67 0.06
N ARG A 216 28.91 -21.51 -1.23
CA ARG A 216 28.95 -20.19 -1.87
C ARG A 216 27.58 -19.53 -1.92
N ASP A 217 26.53 -20.29 -2.25
CA ASP A 217 25.15 -19.80 -2.17
C ASP A 217 24.78 -19.44 -0.72
N MET A 218 25.07 -20.35 0.22
CA MET A 218 24.77 -20.13 1.64
C MET A 218 25.46 -18.85 2.18
N PHE A 219 26.77 -18.71 1.96
CA PHE A 219 27.51 -17.54 2.43
C PHE A 219 27.04 -16.25 1.77
N GLN A 220 26.73 -16.27 0.47
CA GLN A 220 26.18 -15.09 -0.20
C GLN A 220 24.84 -14.66 0.40
N GLN A 221 23.91 -15.59 0.63
CA GLN A 221 22.62 -15.29 1.25
C GLN A 221 22.76 -14.81 2.72
N ALA A 222 23.80 -15.26 3.43
CA ALA A 222 24.13 -14.76 4.76
C ALA A 222 24.65 -13.31 4.74
N ILE A 223 25.42 -12.93 3.73
CA ILE A 223 25.90 -11.55 3.56
C ILE A 223 24.74 -10.62 3.16
N GLU A 224 23.90 -11.00 2.19
CA GLU A 224 22.79 -10.16 1.70
C GLU A 224 21.85 -9.68 2.80
N ARG A 225 21.45 -10.60 3.68
CA ARG A 225 20.57 -10.29 4.82
C ARG A 225 21.25 -9.42 5.88
N MET A 226 22.55 -9.60 6.12
CA MET A 226 23.30 -8.84 7.12
C MET A 226 23.49 -7.40 6.65
N MET A 227 23.79 -7.21 5.35
CA MET A 227 23.84 -5.89 4.72
C MET A 227 22.51 -5.16 4.83
N SER A 228 21.41 -5.82 4.45
CA SER A 228 20.07 -5.22 4.54
C SER A 228 19.70 -4.87 5.98
N TRP A 229 19.95 -5.79 6.93
CA TRP A 229 19.65 -5.58 8.34
C TRP A 229 20.47 -4.42 8.95
N GLU A 230 21.75 -4.25 8.61
CA GLU A 230 22.53 -3.10 9.10
C GLU A 230 22.06 -1.78 8.50
N SER A 231 21.70 -1.74 7.22
CA SER A 231 21.05 -0.54 6.65
C SER A 231 19.74 -0.19 7.36
N TRP A 232 18.97 -1.19 7.80
CA TRP A 232 17.77 -0.96 8.61
C TRP A 232 18.10 -0.51 10.03
N ASN A 233 19.16 -1.01 10.67
CA ASN A 233 19.59 -0.51 11.98
C ASN A 233 19.94 0.98 11.92
N GLN A 234 20.76 1.38 10.94
CA GLN A 234 21.13 2.78 10.74
C GLN A 234 19.88 3.64 10.53
N ARG A 235 19.00 3.23 9.59
CA ARG A 235 17.77 3.96 9.29
C ARG A 235 16.85 4.13 10.49
N VAL A 236 16.67 3.07 11.30
CA VAL A 236 15.80 3.11 12.48
C VAL A 236 16.39 4.04 13.55
N GLY A 237 17.71 4.03 13.74
CA GLY A 237 18.39 4.96 14.64
C GLY A 237 18.25 6.43 14.20
N GLU A 238 18.47 6.70 12.91
CA GLU A 238 18.30 8.04 12.31
C GLU A 238 16.86 8.54 12.41
N GLU A 239 15.87 7.67 12.16
CA GLU A 239 14.44 8.01 12.28
C GLU A 239 14.05 8.32 13.73
N TYR A 240 14.58 7.57 14.70
CA TYR A 240 14.37 7.83 16.12
C TYR A 240 14.98 9.17 16.55
N ALA A 241 16.22 9.45 16.15
CA ALA A 241 16.87 10.73 16.45
C ALA A 241 16.09 11.92 15.86
N ARG A 242 15.64 11.80 14.60
CA ARG A 242 14.79 12.82 13.96
C ARG A 242 13.49 13.05 14.71
N LEU A 243 12.84 12.02 15.25
CA LEU A 243 11.62 12.17 16.04
C LEU A 243 11.86 12.95 17.34
N LEU A 244 13.01 12.77 18.00
CA LEU A 244 13.39 13.54 19.19
C LEU A 244 13.61 15.02 18.85
N GLU A 245 14.37 15.30 17.80
CA GLU A 245 14.58 16.67 17.31
C GLU A 245 13.26 17.35 16.93
N GLN A 246 12.38 16.62 16.25
CA GLN A 246 11.04 17.09 15.87
C GLN A 246 10.20 17.44 17.10
N ARG A 247 10.24 16.63 18.17
CA ARG A 247 9.54 16.92 19.43
C ARG A 247 10.00 18.24 20.03
N ASP A 248 11.32 18.42 20.16
CA ASP A 248 11.90 19.57 20.86
C ASP A 248 11.69 20.86 20.07
N ARG A 249 11.89 20.82 18.75
CA ARG A 249 11.63 21.96 17.87
C ARG A 249 10.15 22.33 17.83
N PHE A 250 9.25 21.35 17.76
CA PHE A 250 7.81 21.62 17.76
C PHE A 250 7.36 22.28 19.06
N TRP A 251 7.90 21.83 20.20
CA TRP A 251 7.62 22.43 21.51
C TRP A 251 8.00 23.91 21.55
N GLN A 252 9.26 24.21 21.22
CA GLN A 252 9.81 25.57 21.25
C GLN A 252 9.03 26.55 20.34
N LYS A 253 8.55 26.08 19.18
CA LYS A 253 7.83 26.93 18.22
C LYS A 253 6.35 27.15 18.59
N ASN A 254 5.73 26.24 19.33
CA ASN A 254 4.27 26.23 19.50
C ASN A 254 3.78 26.61 20.90
N PHE A 255 4.51 26.28 21.96
CA PHE A 255 3.96 26.34 23.32
C PHE A 255 4.68 27.30 24.27
N VAL A 256 5.77 27.93 23.82
CA VAL A 256 6.45 28.98 24.60
C VAL A 256 5.50 30.16 24.81
N GLY A 257 5.29 30.55 26.06
CA GLY A 257 4.33 31.58 26.48
C GLY A 257 2.88 31.09 26.66
N GLN A 258 2.63 29.78 26.51
CA GLN A 258 1.33 29.13 26.70
C GLN A 258 1.44 27.92 27.66
N GLU A 259 2.43 27.92 28.57
CA GLU A 259 2.76 26.78 29.43
C GLU A 259 1.62 26.40 30.38
N TYR A 260 0.87 27.38 30.90
CA TYR A 260 -0.29 27.11 31.77
C TYR A 260 -1.42 26.36 31.01
N LEU A 261 -1.62 26.63 29.71
CA LEU A 261 -2.57 25.87 28.89
C LEU A 261 -2.10 24.42 28.71
N VAL A 262 -0.78 24.22 28.63
CA VAL A 262 -0.18 22.87 28.57
C VAL A 262 -0.44 22.10 29.86
N ASP A 263 -0.34 22.74 31.01
CA ASP A 263 -0.65 22.08 32.28
C ASP A 263 -2.16 21.83 32.45
N LEU A 264 -3.00 22.76 31.99
CA LEU A 264 -4.46 22.58 31.99
C LEU A 264 -4.90 21.41 31.09
N VAL A 265 -4.32 21.25 29.90
CA VAL A 265 -4.65 20.11 29.02
C VAL A 265 -4.11 18.78 29.57
N LYS A 266 -2.98 18.77 30.30
CA LYS A 266 -2.52 17.57 31.03
C LYS A 266 -3.52 17.16 32.10
N GLN A 267 -4.06 18.11 32.86
CA GLN A 267 -5.11 17.85 33.85
C GLN A 267 -6.36 17.25 33.18
N LEU A 268 -6.82 17.85 32.07
CA LEU A 268 -7.94 17.31 31.30
C LEU A 268 -7.72 15.85 30.90
N GLN A 269 -6.54 15.52 30.35
CA GLN A 269 -6.21 14.15 29.93
C GLN A 269 -6.19 13.17 31.12
N GLN A 270 -5.69 13.61 32.27
CA GLN A 270 -5.62 12.79 33.48
C GLN A 270 -7.02 12.56 34.07
N GLU A 271 -7.86 13.59 34.16
CA GLU A 271 -9.25 13.44 34.61
C GLU A 271 -10.07 12.55 33.67
N MET A 272 -9.89 12.68 32.36
CA MET A 272 -10.52 11.78 31.37
C MET A 272 -10.04 10.33 31.50
N LYS A 273 -8.79 10.12 31.93
CA LYS A 273 -8.23 8.79 32.21
C LYS A 273 -8.85 8.19 33.48
N GLU A 274 -8.93 8.96 34.56
CA GLU A 274 -9.48 8.54 35.85
C GLU A 274 -10.99 8.30 35.79
N SER A 275 -11.72 9.14 35.06
CA SER A 275 -13.18 8.99 34.87
C SER A 275 -13.57 7.94 33.81
N SER A 276 -12.60 7.32 33.14
CA SER A 276 -12.88 6.36 32.07
C SER A 276 -13.43 5.05 32.62
N GLN A 277 -14.67 4.73 32.29
CA GLN A 277 -15.29 3.42 32.57
C GLN A 277 -14.79 2.29 31.63
N GLY A 278 -13.72 2.56 30.87
CA GLY A 278 -13.13 1.64 29.89
C GLY A 278 -12.15 0.64 30.50
N PHE A 279 -11.27 0.08 29.67
CA PHE A 279 -10.15 -0.72 30.17
C PHE A 279 -9.11 0.17 30.83
N GLU A 280 -8.42 -0.39 31.83
CA GLU A 280 -7.26 0.22 32.44
C GLU A 280 -6.22 0.62 31.37
N ALA A 281 -5.73 1.85 31.50
CA ALA A 281 -4.76 2.46 30.61
C ALA A 281 -3.37 1.83 30.81
N LYS A 282 -2.85 1.17 29.77
CA LYS A 282 -1.50 0.55 29.78
C LYS A 282 -0.41 1.35 29.06
N GLU A 283 -0.80 2.21 28.13
CA GLU A 283 0.14 3.06 27.39
C GLU A 283 0.34 4.37 28.15
N VAL A 284 1.56 4.93 28.12
CA VAL A 284 1.86 6.24 28.72
C VAL A 284 0.97 7.32 28.09
N THR A 285 0.74 7.25 26.78
CA THR A 285 -0.11 8.18 26.03
C THR A 285 -1.60 7.78 26.03
N ALA A 286 -2.06 6.95 26.97
CA ALA A 286 -3.47 6.62 27.07
C ALA A 286 -4.31 7.87 27.37
N HIS A 287 -5.46 7.98 26.70
CA HIS A 287 -6.40 9.12 26.82
C HIS A 287 -5.84 10.48 26.39
N TYR A 288 -4.64 10.53 25.82
CA TYR A 288 -4.09 11.75 25.24
C TYR A 288 -4.98 12.24 24.10
N ILE A 289 -5.16 13.56 24.03
CA ILE A 289 -5.97 14.19 22.98
C ILE A 289 -5.31 13.91 21.64
N SER A 290 -6.12 13.43 20.69
CA SER A 290 -5.66 13.12 19.34
C SER A 290 -6.45 13.92 18.32
N LYS A 291 -5.84 14.17 17.15
CA LYS A 291 -6.53 14.77 15.99
C LYS A 291 -7.84 14.07 15.63
N ARG A 292 -7.89 12.74 15.81
CA ARG A 292 -9.11 11.95 15.63
C ARG A 292 -10.23 12.36 16.58
N ALA A 293 -9.91 12.59 17.85
CA ALA A 293 -10.88 12.99 18.86
C ALA A 293 -11.39 14.42 18.63
N LEU A 294 -10.55 15.30 18.07
CA LEU A 294 -10.89 16.70 17.75
C LEU A 294 -11.53 16.90 16.38
N ARG A 295 -11.91 15.85 15.65
CA ARG A 295 -12.46 16.04 14.30
C ARG A 295 -13.77 16.83 14.33
N GLY A 296 -13.82 17.96 13.63
CA GLY A 296 -14.95 18.89 13.62
C GLY A 296 -14.91 19.95 14.72
N ALA A 297 -13.80 20.05 15.47
CA ALA A 297 -13.61 21.04 16.53
C ALA A 297 -13.69 22.47 16.02
N ASP A 298 -13.18 22.76 14.82
CA ASP A 298 -13.28 24.04 14.12
C ASP A 298 -14.70 24.61 14.18
N ARG A 299 -15.68 23.81 13.76
CA ARG A 299 -17.10 24.21 13.72
C ARG A 299 -17.75 24.28 15.09
N VAL A 300 -17.35 23.40 16.00
CA VAL A 300 -17.88 23.38 17.36
C VAL A 300 -17.43 24.64 18.09
N PHE A 301 -16.15 25.00 18.01
CA PHE A 301 -15.59 26.19 18.64
C PHE A 301 -16.15 27.47 18.01
N GLU A 302 -16.32 27.55 16.69
CA GLU A 302 -17.01 28.67 16.03
C GLU A 302 -18.43 28.89 16.56
N LYS A 303 -19.18 27.81 16.80
CA LYS A 303 -20.54 27.88 17.35
C LYS A 303 -20.53 28.25 18.84
N TRP A 304 -19.62 27.68 19.61
CA TRP A 304 -19.46 27.97 21.03
C TRP A 304 -18.99 29.39 21.33
N ASN A 305 -18.19 30.00 20.45
CA ASN A 305 -17.80 31.41 20.57
C ASN A 305 -18.99 32.36 20.50
N LYS A 306 -20.14 31.92 19.94
CA LYS A 306 -21.39 32.68 19.93
C LYS A 306 -22.22 32.50 21.20
N LEU A 307 -21.83 31.59 22.10
CA LEU A 307 -22.50 31.33 23.36
C LEU A 307 -21.86 32.12 24.52
N PRO A 308 -22.66 32.63 25.47
CA PRO A 308 -22.15 33.22 26.71
C PRO A 308 -21.25 32.26 27.49
N VAL A 309 -20.23 32.77 28.18
CA VAL A 309 -19.28 31.95 28.98
C VAL A 309 -19.99 31.10 30.04
N ASN A 310 -21.07 31.63 30.60
CA ASN A 310 -21.90 31.02 31.63
C ASN A 310 -23.13 30.27 31.08
N ALA A 311 -23.18 30.00 29.77
CA ALA A 311 -24.27 29.23 29.19
C ALA A 311 -24.31 27.81 29.81
N PRO A 312 -25.52 27.25 30.02
CA PRO A 312 -25.67 25.92 30.59
C PRO A 312 -25.16 24.85 29.61
N PHE A 313 -24.73 23.70 30.15
CA PHE A 313 -24.11 22.63 29.37
C PHE A 313 -25.02 22.14 28.22
N GLU A 314 -26.33 22.13 28.42
CA GLU A 314 -27.32 21.68 27.43
C GLU A 314 -27.24 22.48 26.12
N GLN A 315 -26.91 23.78 26.18
CA GLN A 315 -26.74 24.60 24.98
C GLN A 315 -25.45 24.25 24.25
N TYR A 316 -24.35 24.07 24.99
CA TYR A 316 -23.09 23.59 24.42
C TYR A 316 -23.26 22.21 23.77
N ASP A 317 -23.95 21.29 24.46
CA ASP A 317 -24.24 19.93 24.02
C ASP A 317 -25.12 19.87 22.76
N ALA A 318 -26.14 20.72 22.68
CA ALA A 318 -26.98 20.84 21.48
C ALA A 318 -26.16 21.20 20.24
N GLU A 319 -25.18 22.10 20.36
CA GLU A 319 -24.28 22.45 19.26
C GLU A 319 -23.37 21.30 18.84
N ILE A 320 -22.83 20.53 19.81
CA ILE A 320 -22.05 19.31 19.55
C ILE A 320 -22.90 18.33 18.71
N LYS A 321 -24.12 18.03 19.18
CA LYS A 321 -25.05 17.11 18.52
C LYS A 321 -25.45 17.59 17.13
N GLY A 322 -25.67 18.89 16.96
CA GLY A 322 -25.98 19.49 15.66
C GLY A 322 -24.86 19.30 14.64
N VAL A 323 -23.60 19.54 15.04
CA VAL A 323 -22.43 19.31 14.16
C VAL A 323 -22.28 17.81 13.84
N GLN A 324 -22.47 16.94 14.83
CA GLN A 324 -22.38 15.49 14.66
C GLN A 324 -23.47 14.94 13.71
N ALA A 325 -24.71 15.43 13.81
CA ALA A 325 -25.82 15.01 12.95
C ALA A 325 -25.52 15.32 11.47
N ASN A 326 -25.04 16.54 11.20
CA ASN A 326 -24.68 16.98 9.86
C ASN A 326 -23.50 16.20 9.26
N LYS A 327 -22.54 15.76 10.09
CA LYS A 327 -21.30 15.10 9.63
C LYS A 327 -20.91 13.87 10.44
N SER A 328 -21.84 12.94 10.64
CA SER A 328 -21.63 11.74 11.47
C SER A 328 -20.35 10.93 11.17
N ARG A 329 -19.91 10.85 9.90
CA ARG A 329 -18.66 10.15 9.53
C ARG A 329 -17.41 10.97 9.80
N ARG A 330 -17.48 12.30 9.81
CA ARG A 330 -16.36 13.24 9.97
C ARG A 330 -16.45 14.00 11.30
N PHE A 331 -16.91 13.32 12.34
CA PHE A 331 -16.95 13.85 13.70
C PHE A 331 -16.00 13.09 14.63
N GLY A 332 -15.58 13.75 15.71
CA GLY A 332 -14.62 13.28 16.72
C GLY A 332 -15.27 12.58 17.91
N SER A 333 -14.68 12.75 19.09
CA SER A 333 -15.17 12.21 20.36
C SER A 333 -16.17 13.17 20.99
N TYR A 334 -17.38 12.67 21.26
CA TYR A 334 -18.38 13.42 22.02
C TYR A 334 -17.85 13.77 23.43
N ASP A 335 -17.34 12.77 24.16
CA ASP A 335 -16.89 12.94 25.55
C ASP A 335 -15.80 14.00 25.71
N LEU A 336 -14.89 14.11 24.73
CA LEU A 336 -13.88 15.18 24.72
C LEU A 336 -14.51 16.56 24.60
N PHE A 337 -15.46 16.75 23.68
CA PHE A 337 -16.16 18.03 23.55
C PHE A 337 -17.04 18.31 24.78
N ALA A 338 -17.70 17.31 25.34
CA ALA A 338 -18.46 17.47 26.57
C ALA A 338 -17.57 17.97 27.72
N LYS A 339 -16.35 17.42 27.87
CA LYS A 339 -15.38 17.93 28.85
C LYS A 339 -14.82 19.30 28.53
N LEU A 340 -14.53 19.61 27.26
CA LEU A 340 -14.08 20.94 26.85
C LEU A 340 -15.14 22.04 27.05
N ALA A 341 -16.41 21.68 27.13
CA ALA A 341 -17.51 22.60 27.44
C ALA A 341 -17.63 22.93 28.94
N GLU A 342 -16.90 22.26 29.82
CA GLU A 342 -16.87 22.60 31.25
C GLU A 342 -16.10 23.91 31.45
N PRO A 343 -16.61 24.87 32.27
CA PRO A 343 -15.99 26.19 32.44
C PRO A 343 -14.49 26.15 32.78
N LYS A 344 -14.06 25.16 33.58
CA LYS A 344 -12.64 24.91 33.93
C LYS A 344 -11.72 24.77 32.71
N TYR A 345 -12.23 24.26 31.59
CA TYR A 345 -11.46 23.96 30.39
C TYR A 345 -11.71 24.92 29.22
N HIS A 346 -12.56 25.94 29.39
CA HIS A 346 -12.87 26.91 28.35
C HIS A 346 -11.62 27.64 27.83
N ALA A 347 -10.66 27.95 28.71
CA ALA A 347 -9.40 28.62 28.34
C ALA A 347 -8.66 27.92 27.19
N LEU A 348 -8.71 26.57 27.14
CA LEU A 348 -8.03 25.76 26.13
C LEU A 348 -8.44 26.06 24.69
N TRP A 349 -9.66 26.57 24.47
CA TRP A 349 -10.19 26.88 23.14
C TRP A 349 -10.70 28.32 22.98
N ARG A 350 -10.98 29.05 24.07
CA ARG A 350 -11.38 30.46 24.02
C ARG A 350 -10.20 31.40 23.85
N GLU A 351 -9.08 31.15 24.52
CA GLU A 351 -7.91 32.03 24.46
C GLU A 351 -7.11 31.81 23.17
N ASP A 352 -7.02 30.54 22.76
CA ASP A 352 -6.44 30.15 21.49
C ASP A 352 -7.18 28.93 20.95
N ALA A 353 -8.12 29.16 20.01
CA ALA A 353 -8.91 28.10 19.37
C ALA A 353 -8.06 27.03 18.67
N SER A 354 -6.77 27.33 18.41
CA SER A 354 -5.82 26.43 17.79
C SER A 354 -5.05 25.54 18.74
N PHE A 355 -4.97 25.93 20.01
CA PHE A 355 -4.06 25.32 20.98
C PHE A 355 -4.26 23.81 21.07
N VAL A 356 -5.50 23.35 21.24
CA VAL A 356 -5.83 21.93 21.41
C VAL A 356 -5.46 21.11 20.17
N ALA A 357 -5.62 21.66 18.97
CA ALA A 357 -5.23 21.01 17.71
C ALA A 357 -3.71 20.87 17.60
N ARG A 358 -2.95 21.92 17.95
CA ARG A 358 -1.48 21.91 17.98
C ARG A 358 -0.95 20.93 19.03
N TYR A 359 -1.58 20.89 20.20
CA TYR A 359 -1.23 19.92 21.25
C TYR A 359 -1.54 18.48 20.84
N ALA A 360 -2.62 18.25 20.07
CA ALA A 360 -2.92 16.93 19.52
C ALA A 360 -1.88 16.45 18.49
N VAL A 361 -1.27 17.37 17.72
CA VAL A 361 -0.10 17.07 16.86
C VAL A 361 1.08 16.62 17.71
N TYR A 362 1.40 17.38 18.77
CA TYR A 362 2.48 17.07 19.71
C TYR A 362 2.29 15.68 20.35
N ASN A 363 1.09 15.37 20.85
CA ASN A 363 0.74 14.05 21.36
C ASN A 363 0.94 12.93 20.32
N GLY A 364 0.70 13.23 19.03
CA GLY A 364 0.98 12.32 17.93
C GLY A 364 2.47 11.99 17.80
N ILE A 365 3.36 12.98 17.99
CA ILE A 365 4.82 12.80 18.00
C ILE A 365 5.24 11.96 19.21
N ILE A 366 4.78 12.31 20.42
CA ILE A 366 5.08 11.55 21.65
C ILE A 366 4.68 10.08 21.52
N ARG A 367 3.50 9.81 20.98
CA ARG A 367 3.03 8.43 20.75
C ARG A 367 3.86 7.68 19.71
N LYS A 368 4.40 8.37 18.69
CA LYS A 368 5.32 7.76 17.73
C LYS A 368 6.64 7.40 18.41
N ILE A 369 7.18 8.29 19.25
CA ILE A 369 8.43 8.06 20.00
C ILE A 369 8.30 6.86 20.95
N ASP A 370 7.22 6.81 21.74
CA ASP A 370 6.94 5.70 22.69
C ASP A 370 6.90 4.33 22.02
N ARG A 371 6.49 4.29 20.74
CA ARG A 371 6.39 3.06 19.94
C ARG A 371 7.55 2.87 18.97
N ALA A 372 8.42 3.87 18.83
CA ALA A 372 9.52 3.83 17.89
C ALA A 372 10.55 2.81 18.38
N LYS A 373 11.09 2.06 17.44
CA LYS A 373 12.17 1.11 17.73
C LYS A 373 13.48 1.88 17.64
N LEU A 374 14.44 1.51 18.50
CA LEU A 374 15.81 1.99 18.40
C LEU A 374 16.64 1.13 17.43
N PHE A 375 16.28 -0.14 17.28
CA PHE A 375 17.03 -1.11 16.49
C PHE A 375 16.11 -1.92 15.59
N ALA A 376 16.64 -2.41 14.46
CA ALA A 376 15.93 -3.37 13.62
C ALA A 376 16.01 -4.78 14.25
N THR A 377 14.89 -5.51 14.27
CA THR A 377 14.88 -6.86 14.85
C THR A 377 15.73 -7.82 14.01
N PHE A 378 16.67 -8.50 14.66
CA PHE A 378 17.46 -9.58 14.10
C PHE A 378 16.70 -10.91 14.16
N THR A 379 16.59 -11.61 13.03
CA THR A 379 15.88 -12.89 12.93
C THR A 379 16.70 -13.84 12.08
N LEU A 380 17.08 -14.99 12.67
CA LEU A 380 17.84 -16.05 12.00
C LEU A 380 16.97 -16.85 11.02
N PRO A 381 17.57 -17.44 9.97
CA PRO A 381 16.82 -18.19 8.99
C PRO A 381 16.45 -19.56 9.60
N SER A 382 15.36 -20.14 9.14
CA SER A 382 14.93 -21.47 9.57
C SER A 382 14.16 -22.11 8.44
N ALA A 383 14.36 -23.41 8.23
CA ALA A 383 13.73 -24.16 7.15
C ALA A 383 12.20 -24.05 7.16
N THR A 384 11.58 -23.84 8.33
CA THR A 384 10.12 -23.73 8.47
C THR A 384 9.66 -22.35 8.91
N GLY A 385 10.30 -21.73 9.92
CA GLY A 385 9.85 -20.44 10.47
C GLY A 385 10.16 -19.25 9.55
N HIS A 386 11.41 -19.14 9.10
CA HIS A 386 11.91 -18.03 8.28
C HIS A 386 12.77 -18.57 7.11
N PRO A 387 12.16 -19.27 6.14
CA PRO A 387 12.89 -19.98 5.11
C PRO A 387 13.49 -19.02 4.10
N ILE A 388 14.73 -19.33 3.75
CA ILE A 388 15.34 -18.93 2.49
C ILE A 388 15.28 -20.10 1.50
N TRP A 389 15.60 -19.82 0.24
CA TRP A 389 15.43 -20.76 -0.86
C TRP A 389 16.76 -21.01 -1.56
N THR A 390 17.09 -22.27 -1.82
CA THR A 390 18.27 -22.69 -2.58
C THR A 390 18.22 -22.13 -4.01
N ARG A 391 19.34 -21.58 -4.50
CA ARG A 391 19.42 -20.85 -5.78
C ARG A 391 20.21 -21.61 -6.84
N PHE A 392 19.57 -21.95 -7.94
CA PHE A 392 20.22 -22.52 -9.12
C PHE A 392 20.56 -21.42 -10.12
N ASP A 393 21.79 -21.37 -10.60
CA ASP A 393 22.18 -20.47 -11.70
C ASP A 393 21.73 -21.03 -13.06
N LYS A 394 21.59 -20.16 -14.06
CA LYS A 394 21.53 -20.57 -15.47
C LYS A 394 22.82 -21.30 -15.87
N ILE A 395 22.79 -22.03 -16.98
CA ILE A 395 24.01 -22.66 -17.52
C ILE A 395 25.11 -21.59 -17.73
N GLY A 396 26.36 -21.94 -17.44
CA GLY A 396 27.49 -20.98 -17.46
C GLY A 396 27.57 -20.04 -16.24
N GLY A 397 26.65 -20.16 -15.28
CA GLY A 397 26.75 -19.48 -13.98
C GLY A 397 27.80 -20.09 -13.05
N ASN A 398 27.93 -19.54 -11.84
CA ASN A 398 29.01 -19.90 -10.91
C ASN A 398 28.54 -20.77 -9.73
N LEU A 399 27.23 -20.91 -9.55
CA LEU A 399 26.62 -21.82 -8.59
C LEU A 399 26.29 -23.16 -9.25
N HIS A 400 25.56 -24.01 -8.53
CA HIS A 400 24.92 -25.18 -9.13
C HIS A 400 23.91 -24.73 -10.20
N GLN A 401 23.91 -25.41 -11.36
CA GLN A 401 23.23 -24.94 -12.56
C GLN A 401 21.97 -25.76 -12.86
N TYR A 402 21.05 -25.18 -13.61
CA TYR A 402 19.91 -25.88 -14.21
C TYR A 402 19.80 -25.59 -15.71
N THR A 403 19.07 -26.45 -16.42
CA THR A 403 18.70 -26.27 -17.83
C THR A 403 17.21 -26.52 -18.00
N PHE A 404 16.52 -25.61 -18.70
CA PHE A 404 15.13 -25.82 -19.08
C PHE A 404 15.07 -26.66 -20.36
N LEU A 405 14.28 -27.74 -20.36
CA LEU A 405 14.13 -28.65 -21.49
C LEU A 405 12.72 -28.51 -22.07
N PHE A 406 12.60 -27.87 -23.23
CA PHE A 406 11.33 -27.73 -23.93
C PHE A 406 10.84 -29.08 -24.47
N ASN A 407 9.54 -29.38 -24.28
CA ASN A 407 8.84 -30.54 -24.84
C ASN A 407 9.55 -31.90 -24.64
N LYS A 408 10.34 -32.06 -23.56
CA LYS A 408 11.17 -33.24 -23.33
C LYS A 408 10.36 -34.55 -23.28
N PHE A 409 9.12 -34.49 -22.78
CA PHE A 409 8.23 -35.64 -22.63
C PHE A 409 6.99 -35.57 -23.54
N GLY A 410 7.03 -34.73 -24.58
CA GLY A 410 5.92 -34.46 -25.50
C GLY A 410 5.52 -32.99 -25.54
N GLN A 411 4.58 -32.65 -26.44
CA GLN A 411 4.11 -31.28 -26.64
C GLN A 411 3.53 -30.70 -25.33
N GLY A 412 4.04 -29.53 -24.91
CA GLY A 412 3.64 -28.86 -23.65
C GLY A 412 4.15 -29.56 -22.38
N LYS A 413 4.91 -30.65 -22.50
CA LYS A 413 5.46 -31.43 -21.38
C LYS A 413 6.96 -31.13 -21.22
N HIS A 414 7.23 -30.01 -20.57
CA HIS A 414 8.58 -29.50 -20.30
C HIS A 414 9.25 -30.22 -19.12
N ALA A 415 10.56 -30.07 -19.00
CA ALA A 415 11.35 -30.61 -17.88
C ALA A 415 12.46 -29.65 -17.44
N ILE A 416 13.01 -29.86 -16.25
CA ILE A 416 14.22 -29.20 -15.76
C ILE A 416 15.31 -30.25 -15.57
N LEU A 417 16.49 -30.01 -16.11
CA LEU A 417 17.69 -30.76 -15.77
C LEU A 417 18.47 -29.97 -14.71
N PHE A 418 18.60 -30.54 -13.52
CA PHE A 418 19.47 -30.02 -12.49
C PHE A 418 20.83 -30.68 -12.60
N GLN A 419 21.88 -29.88 -12.80
CA GLN A 419 23.24 -30.41 -13.00
C GLN A 419 23.80 -31.07 -11.74
N LYS A 420 23.40 -30.58 -10.56
CA LYS A 420 23.68 -31.19 -9.25
C LYS A 420 22.44 -31.14 -8.39
N MET A 421 22.16 -32.19 -7.62
CA MET A 421 21.05 -32.25 -6.68
C MET A 421 21.38 -33.20 -5.53
N ILE A 422 20.58 -33.16 -4.46
CA ILE A 422 20.54 -34.21 -3.44
C ILE A 422 19.39 -35.16 -3.77
N VAL A 423 19.63 -36.46 -3.65
CA VAL A 423 18.61 -37.51 -3.67
C VAL A 423 18.69 -38.27 -2.35
N ALA A 424 17.53 -38.61 -1.78
CA ALA A 424 17.46 -39.36 -0.54
C ALA A 424 16.98 -40.79 -0.80
N GLU A 425 17.88 -41.75 -0.70
CA GLU A 425 17.60 -43.18 -0.88
C GLU A 425 17.90 -43.91 0.42
N LYS A 426 16.99 -44.81 0.83
CA LYS A 426 17.15 -45.62 2.05
C LYS A 426 17.47 -44.81 3.33
N GLY A 427 16.99 -43.57 3.41
CA GLY A 427 17.24 -42.66 4.55
C GLY A 427 18.57 -41.91 4.51
N VAL A 428 19.39 -42.14 3.47
CA VAL A 428 20.67 -41.48 3.27
C VAL A 428 20.54 -40.46 2.13
N ALA A 429 20.89 -39.20 2.43
CA ALA A 429 20.94 -38.14 1.44
C ALA A 429 22.32 -38.12 0.77
N LYS A 430 22.34 -38.20 -0.57
CA LYS A 430 23.57 -38.22 -1.38
C LYS A 430 23.53 -37.16 -2.47
N GLU A 431 24.66 -36.52 -2.75
CA GLU A 431 24.81 -35.60 -3.88
C GLU A 431 24.94 -36.40 -5.20
N VAL A 432 24.11 -36.07 -6.18
CA VAL A 432 24.05 -36.69 -7.50
C VAL A 432 24.14 -35.64 -8.60
N ASP A 433 24.57 -36.04 -9.79
CA ASP A 433 24.60 -35.16 -10.97
C ASP A 433 23.41 -35.46 -11.89
N SER A 434 23.04 -34.47 -12.71
CA SER A 434 22.15 -34.63 -13.87
C SER A 434 20.78 -35.27 -13.57
N VAL A 435 20.02 -34.66 -12.66
CA VAL A 435 18.64 -35.10 -12.33
C VAL A 435 17.63 -34.36 -13.21
N THR A 436 16.90 -35.10 -14.05
CA THR A 436 15.81 -34.55 -14.88
C THR A 436 14.48 -34.67 -14.16
N VAL A 437 13.78 -33.54 -13.97
CA VAL A 437 12.50 -33.48 -13.27
C VAL A 437 11.42 -32.93 -14.22
N PRO A 438 10.31 -33.66 -14.46
CA PRO A 438 9.22 -33.16 -15.27
C PRO A 438 8.51 -31.96 -14.59
N ILE A 439 7.96 -31.06 -15.40
CA ILE A 439 7.17 -29.92 -14.94
C ILE A 439 5.69 -30.24 -15.09
N SER A 440 4.87 -29.88 -14.10
CA SER A 440 3.42 -29.99 -14.22
C SER A 440 2.89 -29.03 -15.30
N PRO A 441 1.85 -29.40 -16.08
CA PRO A 441 1.30 -28.53 -17.13
C PRO A 441 0.98 -27.12 -16.63
N SER A 442 1.37 -26.11 -17.40
CA SER A 442 1.19 -24.70 -17.05
C SER A 442 1.00 -23.85 -18.29
N GLN A 443 -0.20 -23.28 -18.47
CA GLN A 443 -0.51 -22.40 -19.60
C GLN A 443 0.36 -21.14 -19.65
N GLN A 444 0.96 -20.74 -18.53
CA GLN A 444 1.91 -19.63 -18.52
C GLN A 444 3.20 -19.97 -19.29
N LEU A 445 3.57 -21.25 -19.39
CA LEU A 445 4.74 -21.70 -20.14
C LEU A 445 4.48 -21.78 -21.64
N ASP A 446 3.22 -21.86 -22.06
CA ASP A 446 2.84 -21.86 -23.48
C ASP A 446 3.24 -20.56 -24.20
N LYS A 447 3.56 -19.50 -23.43
CA LYS A 447 4.10 -18.24 -23.93
C LYS A 447 5.61 -18.26 -24.20
N LEU A 448 6.30 -19.34 -23.84
CA LEU A 448 7.75 -19.46 -23.99
C LEU A 448 8.10 -20.41 -25.12
N PHE A 449 9.01 -19.99 -25.99
CA PHE A 449 9.54 -20.81 -27.07
C PHE A 449 11.06 -20.82 -27.04
N PRO A 450 11.73 -21.94 -27.39
CA PRO A 450 13.18 -21.93 -27.58
C PRO A 450 13.55 -21.02 -28.75
N ARG A 451 14.62 -20.23 -28.61
CA ARG A 451 15.11 -19.40 -29.72
C ARG A 451 16.01 -20.20 -30.67
N GLU A 452 16.96 -20.93 -30.10
CA GLU A 452 17.95 -21.73 -30.81
C GLU A 452 18.07 -23.10 -30.13
N ALA A 453 18.28 -24.16 -30.91
CA ALA A 453 18.36 -25.53 -30.36
C ALA A 453 19.65 -25.77 -29.56
N GLU A 454 20.75 -25.13 -29.97
CA GLU A 454 22.07 -25.25 -29.36
C GLU A 454 22.20 -24.41 -28.09
N GLU A 455 21.65 -23.19 -28.10
CA GLU A 455 21.67 -22.26 -26.96
C GLU A 455 20.46 -22.41 -26.04
N ARG A 456 20.48 -23.44 -25.20
CA ARG A 456 19.38 -23.84 -24.29
C ARG A 456 18.93 -22.80 -23.25
N ASN A 457 19.56 -21.62 -23.20
CA ASN A 457 19.19 -20.54 -22.28
C ASN A 457 18.33 -19.46 -22.92
N LEU A 458 18.32 -19.41 -24.24
CA LEU A 458 17.68 -18.34 -25.00
C LEU A 458 16.25 -18.72 -25.35
N LEU A 459 15.36 -17.74 -25.26
CA LEU A 459 13.94 -17.95 -25.45
C LEU A 459 13.27 -16.76 -26.14
N TRP A 460 12.12 -17.05 -26.73
CA TRP A 460 11.11 -16.07 -27.12
C TRP A 460 10.00 -16.04 -26.07
N LEU A 461 9.48 -14.84 -25.79
CA LEU A 461 8.28 -14.64 -24.99
C LEU A 461 7.19 -14.01 -25.86
N SER A 462 6.05 -14.68 -25.99
CA SER A 462 4.85 -14.08 -26.58
C SER A 462 4.03 -13.31 -25.55
N ASP A 463 3.46 -12.18 -25.98
CA ASP A 463 2.53 -11.38 -25.18
C ASP A 463 1.38 -10.89 -26.06
N HIS A 464 0.22 -10.58 -25.48
CA HIS A 464 -0.93 -10.12 -26.25
C HIS A 464 -0.79 -8.65 -26.68
N GLY A 465 -0.01 -7.86 -25.95
CA GLY A 465 0.25 -6.45 -26.24
C GLY A 465 1.50 -6.23 -27.10
N ALA A 466 1.93 -7.24 -27.85
CA ALA A 466 3.06 -7.16 -28.75
C ALA A 466 2.81 -8.02 -30.00
N ASP A 467 3.02 -7.45 -31.17
CA ASP A 467 2.79 -8.15 -32.44
C ASP A 467 3.94 -9.12 -32.76
N GLU A 468 5.13 -8.82 -32.25
CA GLU A 468 6.33 -9.67 -32.35
C GLU A 468 6.73 -10.20 -30.97
N ASN A 469 7.31 -11.40 -30.94
CA ASN A 469 7.81 -12.01 -29.71
C ASN A 469 9.03 -11.26 -29.16
N PHE A 470 9.16 -11.22 -27.84
CA PHE A 470 10.32 -10.64 -27.18
C PHE A 470 11.48 -11.63 -27.07
N ARG A 471 12.71 -11.16 -27.31
CA ARG A 471 13.94 -11.89 -27.02
C ARG A 471 14.18 -11.95 -25.51
N GLY A 472 14.54 -13.12 -25.01
CA GLY A 472 14.86 -13.30 -23.59
C GLY A 472 15.89 -14.39 -23.33
N GLU A 473 16.31 -14.44 -22.07
CA GLU A 473 17.16 -15.50 -21.52
C GLU A 473 16.64 -15.98 -20.17
N PHE A 474 16.85 -17.27 -19.88
CA PHE A 474 16.72 -17.80 -18.54
C PHE A 474 17.78 -17.20 -17.61
N GLY A 475 17.36 -16.75 -16.44
CA GLY A 475 18.21 -16.26 -15.35
C GLY A 475 18.42 -17.31 -14.27
N GLY A 476 18.62 -16.86 -13.03
CA GLY A 476 18.66 -17.77 -11.87
C GLY A 476 17.27 -18.31 -11.51
N ALA A 477 17.23 -19.48 -10.88
CA ALA A 477 16.04 -20.11 -10.35
C ALA A 477 16.16 -20.39 -8.86
N LYS A 478 15.04 -20.59 -8.17
CA LYS A 478 15.04 -20.97 -6.74
C LYS A 478 13.95 -21.99 -6.41
N VAL A 479 14.28 -22.97 -5.59
CA VAL A 479 13.36 -24.03 -5.15
C VAL A 479 12.50 -23.51 -3.99
N GLN A 480 11.18 -23.61 -4.10
CA GLN A 480 10.24 -23.02 -3.15
C GLN A 480 9.15 -24.00 -2.71
N TYR A 481 8.73 -23.84 -1.46
CA TYR A 481 7.61 -24.55 -0.87
C TYR A 481 6.47 -23.59 -0.53
N ARG A 482 5.27 -24.11 -0.30
CA ARG A 482 4.18 -23.27 0.20
C ARG A 482 4.36 -22.99 1.68
N ARG A 483 4.32 -21.69 2.05
CA ARG A 483 4.52 -21.25 3.44
C ARG A 483 3.49 -21.83 4.41
N ASP A 484 2.24 -21.98 3.99
CA ASP A 484 1.16 -22.54 4.81
C ASP A 484 1.40 -24.00 5.20
N ARG A 485 2.07 -24.78 4.35
CA ARG A 485 2.52 -26.15 4.66
C ARG A 485 3.67 -26.17 5.66
N LEU A 486 4.68 -25.32 5.46
CA LEU A 486 5.84 -25.22 6.36
C LEU A 486 5.45 -24.80 7.78
N GLU A 487 4.54 -23.83 7.91
CA GLU A 487 4.04 -23.35 9.22
C GLU A 487 3.16 -24.40 9.93
N ARG A 488 2.55 -25.32 9.18
CA ARG A 488 1.86 -26.48 9.77
C ARG A 488 2.88 -27.48 10.30
N LEU A 489 3.87 -27.82 9.48
CA LEU A 489 4.95 -28.73 9.87
C LEU A 489 5.70 -28.25 11.13
N GLU A 490 5.95 -26.94 11.26
CA GLU A 490 6.57 -26.36 12.47
C GLU A 490 5.73 -26.57 13.74
N ARG A 491 4.39 -26.45 13.63
CA ARG A 491 3.48 -26.69 14.75
C ARG A 491 3.40 -28.16 15.13
N ASP A 492 3.32 -29.03 14.12
CA ASP A 492 3.25 -30.48 14.34
C ASP A 492 4.55 -31.00 14.99
N ARG A 493 5.71 -30.37 14.71
CA ARG A 493 6.99 -30.63 15.38
C ARG A 493 7.11 -30.06 16.81
N GLY A 494 6.15 -29.27 17.28
CA GLY A 494 6.14 -28.67 18.62
C GLY A 494 5.36 -29.47 19.69
N LEU A 495 4.78 -30.62 19.34
CA LEU A 495 3.98 -31.45 20.26
C LEU A 495 4.85 -32.39 21.15
N PRO A 496 4.40 -32.76 22.38
CA PRO A 496 5.14 -33.61 23.32
C PRO A 496 5.54 -34.98 22.76
N GLU A 497 6.59 -35.57 23.34
CA GLU A 497 7.21 -36.84 22.94
C GLU A 497 6.25 -38.04 22.94
N GLU A 498 5.23 -38.05 23.81
CA GLU A 498 4.22 -39.11 23.91
C GLU A 498 3.37 -39.26 22.65
N SER A 499 3.24 -38.20 21.84
CA SER A 499 2.58 -38.25 20.52
C SER A 499 3.52 -38.67 19.38
N ARG A 500 4.83 -38.84 19.64
CA ARG A 500 5.88 -39.17 18.65
C ARG A 500 6.31 -40.63 18.68
N SER A 501 5.88 -41.41 19.67
CA SER A 501 6.38 -42.74 20.03
C SER A 501 6.07 -43.88 19.05
N LEU A 502 5.67 -43.60 17.80
CA LEU A 502 5.30 -44.64 16.83
C LEU A 502 6.13 -44.66 15.54
N ARG A 503 7.19 -43.85 15.39
CA ARG A 503 7.94 -43.79 14.12
C ARG A 503 9.44 -43.60 14.33
N GLN A 504 10.18 -44.70 14.17
CA GLN A 504 11.62 -44.70 13.95
C GLN A 504 11.89 -45.56 12.70
N SER A 505 12.05 -44.93 11.55
CA SER A 505 12.85 -45.40 10.40
C SER A 505 12.76 -44.38 9.24
N MET A 506 13.34 -44.72 8.08
CA MET A 506 13.22 -44.13 6.74
C MET A 506 11.89 -43.40 6.40
N SER A 507 10.80 -43.76 7.08
CA SER A 507 9.52 -43.07 7.10
C SER A 507 9.64 -41.56 7.34
N ASP A 508 10.57 -41.07 8.15
CA ASP A 508 10.50 -39.70 8.68
C ASP A 508 10.91 -38.61 7.70
N ALA A 509 11.95 -38.85 6.88
CA ALA A 509 12.40 -37.88 5.87
C ALA A 509 11.41 -37.80 4.69
N VAL A 510 10.92 -38.95 4.25
CA VAL A 510 9.89 -39.03 3.19
C VAL A 510 8.59 -38.41 3.70
N TRP A 511 8.13 -38.79 4.90
CA TRP A 511 6.94 -38.20 5.53
C TRP A 511 7.08 -36.69 5.72
N ALA A 512 8.21 -36.21 6.24
CA ALA A 512 8.45 -34.78 6.40
C ALA A 512 8.41 -34.04 5.05
N SER A 513 8.94 -34.64 3.98
CA SER A 513 8.88 -34.07 2.63
C SER A 513 7.44 -34.03 2.08
N GLU A 514 6.62 -35.04 2.39
CA GLU A 514 5.20 -35.05 2.02
C GLU A 514 4.40 -33.99 2.79
N GLN A 515 4.68 -33.81 4.08
CA GLN A 515 4.06 -32.77 4.89
C GLN A 515 4.48 -31.36 4.47
N ALA A 516 5.75 -31.17 4.05
CA ALA A 516 6.24 -29.93 3.46
C ALA A 516 5.49 -29.55 2.16
N GLY A 517 4.95 -30.55 1.46
CA GLY A 517 3.99 -30.41 0.37
C GLY A 517 4.63 -30.22 -1.01
N ASP A 518 3.87 -29.63 -1.93
CA ASP A 518 4.30 -29.42 -3.32
C ASP A 518 5.58 -28.56 -3.43
N VAL A 519 6.48 -28.99 -4.32
CA VAL A 519 7.72 -28.28 -4.64
C VAL A 519 7.55 -27.48 -5.92
N TYR A 520 8.03 -26.23 -5.90
CA TYR A 520 8.00 -25.33 -7.03
C TYR A 520 9.40 -24.86 -7.37
N LEU A 521 9.67 -24.63 -8.65
CA LEU A 521 10.85 -23.92 -9.11
C LEU A 521 10.42 -22.54 -9.61
N ASN A 522 10.93 -21.49 -9.01
CA ASN A 522 10.70 -20.13 -9.46
C ASN A 522 11.83 -19.73 -10.41
N LEU A 523 11.51 -19.64 -11.70
CA LEU A 523 12.42 -19.30 -12.79
C LEU A 523 12.42 -17.78 -12.99
N SER A 524 13.59 -17.16 -12.91
CA SER A 524 13.74 -15.77 -13.34
C SER A 524 14.01 -15.74 -14.83
N LEU A 525 13.33 -14.87 -15.56
CA LEU A 525 13.51 -14.63 -16.98
C LEU A 525 13.96 -13.19 -17.17
N ARG A 526 14.96 -12.96 -18.02
CA ARG A 526 15.40 -11.62 -18.41
C ARG A 526 14.95 -11.39 -19.84
N ILE A 527 14.07 -10.43 -20.04
CA ILE A 527 13.47 -10.16 -21.34
C ILE A 527 13.92 -8.78 -21.80
N GLN A 528 14.31 -8.67 -23.06
CA GLN A 528 14.65 -7.40 -23.70
C GLN A 528 13.37 -6.71 -24.17
N SER A 529 13.22 -5.42 -23.89
CA SER A 529 12.21 -4.60 -24.56
C SER A 529 12.57 -4.35 -26.03
N ARG A 530 11.68 -3.74 -26.81
CA ARG A 530 11.92 -3.44 -28.23
C ARG A 530 12.99 -2.35 -28.41
N SER A 531 13.11 -1.40 -27.48
CA SER A 531 14.19 -0.42 -27.47
C SER A 531 15.54 -1.09 -27.15
N GLU A 532 15.57 -1.99 -26.16
CA GLU A 532 16.79 -2.72 -25.80
C GLU A 532 17.29 -3.67 -26.90
N MET A 533 16.39 -4.28 -27.68
CA MET A 533 16.78 -5.09 -28.84
C MET A 533 17.43 -4.27 -29.97
N ARG A 534 17.30 -2.94 -29.91
CA ARG A 534 17.95 -1.98 -30.82
C ARG A 534 19.17 -1.31 -30.18
N ASP A 535 19.67 -1.87 -29.06
CA ASP A 535 20.83 -1.37 -28.29
C ASP A 535 20.68 0.08 -27.78
N GLU A 536 19.44 0.54 -27.64
CA GLU A 536 19.14 1.84 -27.04
C GLU A 536 19.04 1.74 -25.52
N ARG A 537 19.63 2.70 -24.80
CA ARG A 537 19.52 2.75 -23.34
C ARG A 537 18.12 3.11 -22.86
N LYS A 538 17.40 3.91 -23.65
CA LYS A 538 16.04 4.38 -23.41
C LYS A 538 15.38 4.63 -24.77
N PRO A 539 14.05 4.48 -24.86
CA PRO A 539 13.31 4.88 -26.05
C PRO A 539 13.52 6.38 -26.37
N PRO A 540 13.43 6.79 -27.64
CA PRO A 540 13.72 8.18 -28.05
C PRO A 540 12.82 9.21 -27.34
N TYR A 541 11.53 8.91 -27.19
CA TYR A 541 10.57 9.76 -26.48
C TYR A 541 10.84 9.92 -24.99
N ALA A 542 11.68 9.08 -24.37
CA ALA A 542 12.04 9.24 -22.96
C ALA A 542 12.82 10.53 -22.68
N ALA A 543 13.42 11.16 -23.71
CA ALA A 543 14.08 12.46 -23.58
C ALA A 543 13.10 13.63 -23.42
N LEU A 544 11.82 13.42 -23.76
CA LEU A 544 10.75 14.43 -23.66
C LEU A 544 10.16 14.53 -22.25
N PHE A 545 10.34 13.49 -21.43
CA PHE A 545 9.73 13.41 -20.10
C PHE A 545 10.79 13.27 -19.02
N ARG A 546 10.83 14.22 -18.08
CA ARG A 546 11.67 14.15 -16.90
C ARG A 546 10.85 13.61 -15.72
N PHE A 547 11.39 12.60 -15.05
CA PHE A 547 10.80 11.99 -13.86
C PHE A 547 11.53 12.47 -12.60
N SER A 548 10.79 12.87 -11.58
CA SER A 548 11.35 13.35 -10.30
C SER A 548 10.86 12.53 -9.10
N GLY A 549 11.78 12.30 -8.16
CA GLY A 549 11.50 11.69 -6.85
C GLY A 549 11.02 10.24 -6.88
N ASN A 550 10.69 9.71 -5.70
CA ASN A 550 10.17 8.35 -5.54
C ASN A 550 8.73 8.18 -6.07
N THR A 551 8.03 9.27 -6.32
CA THR A 551 6.64 9.25 -6.77
C THR A 551 6.51 9.25 -8.30
N ASN A 552 7.62 9.39 -9.03
CA ASN A 552 7.65 9.49 -10.50
C ASN A 552 6.85 10.68 -11.05
N ARG A 553 6.92 11.87 -10.41
CA ARG A 553 6.29 13.08 -10.97
C ARG A 553 6.88 13.40 -12.34
N VAL A 554 6.02 13.67 -13.31
CA VAL A 554 6.40 13.94 -14.71
C VAL A 554 6.49 15.44 -14.97
N TYR A 555 7.52 15.84 -15.71
CA TYR A 555 7.66 17.16 -16.30
C TYR A 555 7.98 17.00 -17.79
N VAL A 556 7.39 17.85 -18.64
CA VAL A 556 7.63 17.83 -20.09
C VAL A 556 8.83 18.71 -20.42
N ASN A 557 9.63 18.28 -21.39
CA ASN A 557 10.69 19.09 -21.98
C ASN A 557 10.18 19.72 -23.27
N TYR A 558 9.47 20.85 -23.13
CA TYR A 558 8.73 21.50 -24.22
C TYR A 558 9.60 21.83 -25.43
N ASP A 559 10.84 22.29 -25.20
CA ASP A 559 11.82 22.66 -26.24
C ASP A 559 12.15 21.52 -27.22
N LYS A 560 11.93 20.26 -26.82
CA LYS A 560 12.26 19.08 -27.63
C LYS A 560 11.08 18.52 -28.42
N LEU A 561 9.86 19.00 -28.17
CA LEU A 561 8.65 18.41 -28.75
C LEU A 561 8.62 18.57 -30.28
N GLN A 562 8.90 19.77 -30.79
CA GLN A 562 8.88 20.03 -32.23
C GLN A 562 9.92 19.19 -32.98
N GLY A 563 11.15 19.17 -32.49
CA GLY A 563 12.22 18.36 -33.08
C GLY A 563 11.87 16.87 -33.10
N TYR A 564 11.30 16.36 -32.02
CA TYR A 564 10.87 14.97 -31.95
C TYR A 564 9.75 14.64 -32.95
N LEU A 565 8.73 15.48 -33.08
CA LEU A 565 7.62 15.24 -34.03
C LEU A 565 8.08 15.31 -35.49
N ASN A 566 9.02 16.18 -35.81
CA ASN A 566 9.62 16.23 -37.15
C ASN A 566 10.39 14.93 -37.47
N GLU A 567 11.10 14.36 -36.51
CA GLU A 567 11.82 13.09 -36.66
C GLU A 567 10.90 11.86 -36.61
N ASN A 568 9.77 11.96 -35.91
CA ASN A 568 8.87 10.86 -35.60
C ASN A 568 7.40 11.26 -35.89
N PRO A 569 7.05 11.54 -37.16
CA PRO A 569 5.68 11.93 -37.51
C PRO A 569 4.69 10.79 -37.23
N ASP A 570 3.41 11.16 -37.09
CA ASP A 570 2.32 10.18 -36.97
C ASP A 570 2.11 9.46 -38.31
N ASP A 571 2.47 8.18 -38.39
CA ASP A 571 2.33 7.35 -39.60
C ASP A 571 1.12 6.40 -39.57
N GLY A 572 0.29 6.50 -38.52
CA GLY A 572 -0.94 5.71 -38.36
C GLY A 572 -0.74 4.26 -37.91
N LYS A 573 0.49 3.82 -37.63
CA LYS A 573 0.74 2.47 -37.10
C LYS A 573 0.03 2.25 -35.77
N LEU A 574 -0.58 1.07 -35.64
CA LEU A 574 -1.36 0.68 -34.48
C LEU A 574 -0.55 -0.20 -33.54
N GLY A 575 -1.05 -0.39 -32.33
CA GLY A 575 -0.48 -1.39 -31.42
C GLY A 575 0.96 -1.08 -31.01
N SER A 576 1.72 -2.12 -30.73
CA SER A 576 3.10 -2.00 -30.25
C SER A 576 4.08 -1.41 -31.28
N GLU A 577 3.73 -1.42 -32.57
CA GLU A 577 4.56 -0.90 -33.67
C GLU A 577 4.56 0.63 -33.75
N GLY A 578 3.45 1.27 -33.39
CA GLY A 578 3.30 2.73 -33.43
C GLY A 578 3.98 3.50 -32.30
N LEU A 579 4.74 2.85 -31.41
CA LEU A 579 5.37 3.53 -30.26
C LEU A 579 6.41 4.58 -30.67
N ARG A 580 6.93 4.50 -31.90
CA ARG A 580 7.90 5.45 -32.47
C ARG A 580 7.30 6.45 -33.44
N SER A 581 5.97 6.46 -33.62
CA SER A 581 5.29 7.39 -34.52
C SER A 581 4.38 8.31 -33.71
N GLY A 582 4.62 9.62 -33.83
CA GLY A 582 3.94 10.66 -33.08
C GLY A 582 4.17 10.59 -31.56
N LEU A 583 3.36 11.36 -30.84
CA LEU A 583 3.43 11.47 -29.39
C LEU A 583 2.04 11.51 -28.77
N ARG A 584 1.73 10.50 -27.96
CA ARG A 584 0.47 10.36 -27.23
C ARG A 584 0.71 10.11 -25.75
N VAL A 585 -0.13 10.73 -24.93
CA VAL A 585 -0.16 10.55 -23.48
C VAL A 585 -1.55 10.06 -23.10
N MET A 586 -1.62 9.00 -22.28
CA MET A 586 -2.86 8.54 -21.67
C MET A 586 -2.89 8.89 -20.19
N SER A 587 -3.83 9.74 -19.79
CA SER A 587 -4.12 10.01 -18.39
C SER A 587 -5.07 8.98 -17.80
N VAL A 588 -4.89 8.70 -16.51
CA VAL A 588 -5.66 7.68 -15.78
C VAL A 588 -6.05 8.22 -14.40
N ASP A 589 -7.35 8.38 -14.19
CA ASP A 589 -7.96 8.61 -12.87
C ASP A 589 -8.40 7.26 -12.30
N LEU A 590 -7.90 6.90 -11.11
CA LEU A 590 -8.25 5.62 -10.48
C LEU A 590 -9.52 5.79 -9.65
N GLY A 591 -10.35 4.75 -9.59
CA GLY A 591 -11.63 4.84 -8.89
C GLY A 591 -12.05 3.55 -8.19
N LEU A 592 -13.09 3.67 -7.37
CA LEU A 592 -13.71 2.54 -6.66
C LEU A 592 -14.96 1.99 -7.37
N ARG A 593 -15.72 2.85 -8.05
CA ARG A 593 -16.92 2.44 -8.82
C ARG A 593 -16.53 1.91 -10.18
N THR A 594 -15.69 2.67 -10.88
CA THR A 594 -14.95 2.28 -12.07
C THR A 594 -13.49 2.17 -11.69
N SER A 595 -12.83 1.07 -12.03
CA SER A 595 -11.42 0.86 -11.64
C SER A 595 -10.48 1.94 -12.15
N ALA A 596 -10.63 2.34 -13.41
CA ALA A 596 -9.84 3.37 -14.05
C ALA A 596 -10.67 4.12 -15.11
N SER A 597 -10.48 5.43 -15.19
CA SER A 597 -11.06 6.32 -16.19
C SER A 597 -9.93 6.96 -16.97
N ILE A 598 -9.91 6.79 -18.29
CA ILE A 598 -8.76 7.21 -19.12
C ILE A 598 -9.13 8.30 -20.10
N SER A 599 -8.14 9.12 -20.45
CA SER A 599 -8.23 10.10 -21.54
C SER A 599 -6.90 10.21 -22.29
N VAL A 600 -6.96 10.00 -23.61
CA VAL A 600 -5.81 9.98 -24.52
C VAL A 600 -5.73 11.30 -25.29
N TYR A 601 -4.54 11.88 -25.31
CA TYR A 601 -4.23 13.11 -26.04
C TYR A 601 -3.01 12.89 -26.93
N ARG A 602 -3.07 13.43 -28.15
CA ARG A 602 -2.01 13.43 -29.16
C ARG A 602 -1.45 14.83 -29.32
N VAL A 603 -0.12 14.97 -29.44
CA VAL A 603 0.49 16.24 -29.81
C VAL A 603 0.44 16.40 -31.33
N ALA A 604 -0.10 17.51 -31.81
CA ALA A 604 -0.28 17.81 -33.23
C ALA A 604 -0.02 19.29 -33.51
N ALA A 605 0.26 19.66 -34.76
CA ALA A 605 0.26 21.05 -35.14
C ALA A 605 -1.18 21.61 -35.15
N GLN A 606 -1.37 22.85 -34.70
CA GLN A 606 -2.69 23.46 -34.63
C GLN A 606 -3.33 23.64 -36.03
N GLU A 607 -2.50 23.83 -37.05
CA GLU A 607 -2.92 23.97 -38.45
C GLU A 607 -3.50 22.67 -39.04
N GLU A 608 -3.17 21.51 -38.46
CA GLU A 608 -3.69 20.21 -38.88
C GLU A 608 -5.10 19.93 -38.36
N LEU A 609 -5.66 20.82 -37.52
CA LEU A 609 -6.96 20.61 -36.89
C LEU A 609 -8.12 20.96 -37.82
N GLY A 610 -8.70 19.92 -38.44
CA GLY A 610 -10.02 19.99 -39.06
C GLY A 610 -11.15 19.62 -38.08
N PRO A 611 -12.42 19.98 -38.38
CA PRO A 611 -13.57 19.48 -37.64
C PRO A 611 -13.68 17.94 -37.73
N ASP A 612 -14.25 17.32 -36.70
CA ASP A 612 -14.52 15.88 -36.67
C ASP A 612 -15.50 15.45 -37.78
N SER A 613 -15.73 14.14 -37.94
CA SER A 613 -16.70 13.61 -38.92
C SER A 613 -18.14 14.10 -38.74
N LYS A 614 -18.45 14.82 -37.66
CA LYS A 614 -19.73 15.46 -37.37
C LYS A 614 -19.66 16.99 -37.42
N GLY A 615 -18.59 17.56 -37.98
CA GLY A 615 -18.43 19.01 -38.13
C GLY A 615 -18.03 19.75 -36.84
N ARG A 616 -17.64 19.05 -35.77
CA ARG A 616 -17.32 19.67 -34.47
C ARG A 616 -15.83 19.91 -34.35
N ALA A 617 -15.44 21.10 -33.91
CA ALA A 617 -14.05 21.42 -33.63
C ALA A 617 -13.46 20.44 -32.57
N PRO A 618 -12.24 19.93 -32.78
CA PRO A 618 -11.60 19.03 -31.83
C PRO A 618 -11.32 19.75 -30.50
N VAL A 619 -11.41 19.02 -29.39
CA VAL A 619 -11.05 19.54 -28.08
C VAL A 619 -9.54 19.40 -27.91
N PHE A 620 -8.85 20.48 -27.58
CA PHE A 620 -7.41 20.46 -27.36
C PHE A 620 -7.01 21.34 -26.16
N PHE A 621 -5.78 21.15 -25.68
CA PHE A 621 -5.10 22.04 -24.75
C PHE A 621 -3.89 22.70 -25.44
N PRO A 622 -3.62 23.98 -25.16
CA PRO A 622 -2.38 24.60 -25.61
C PRO A 622 -1.19 23.99 -24.86
N ILE A 623 -0.01 24.05 -25.48
CA ILE A 623 1.22 23.52 -24.91
C ILE A 623 2.11 24.69 -24.49
N SER A 624 2.53 24.68 -23.22
CA SER A 624 3.35 25.74 -22.64
C SER A 624 4.65 25.95 -23.43
N GLY A 625 4.91 27.18 -23.85
CA GLY A 625 6.13 27.58 -24.55
C GLY A 625 6.19 27.18 -26.04
N VAL A 626 5.14 26.60 -26.62
CA VAL A 626 5.11 26.18 -28.03
C VAL A 626 3.76 26.52 -28.65
N ASP A 627 3.72 27.60 -29.44
CA ASP A 627 2.44 28.15 -29.95
C ASP A 627 1.85 27.37 -31.14
N ASN A 628 2.67 26.68 -31.92
CA ASN A 628 2.22 25.94 -33.10
C ASN A 628 1.74 24.51 -32.79
N LEU A 629 1.99 23.99 -31.58
CA LEU A 629 1.61 22.65 -31.16
C LEU A 629 0.52 22.67 -30.10
N VAL A 630 -0.39 21.71 -30.20
CA VAL A 630 -1.50 21.52 -29.26
C VAL A 630 -1.66 20.05 -28.88
N ALA A 631 -2.17 19.79 -27.69
CA ALA A 631 -2.52 18.46 -27.23
C ALA A 631 -4.01 18.20 -27.55
N VAL A 632 -4.27 17.42 -28.57
CA VAL A 632 -5.61 17.11 -29.10
C VAL A 632 -6.19 15.89 -28.41
N HIS A 633 -7.42 15.98 -27.91
CA HIS A 633 -8.16 14.86 -27.35
C HIS A 633 -8.52 13.85 -28.45
N GLU A 634 -8.14 12.58 -28.28
CA GLU A 634 -8.52 11.50 -29.20
C GLU A 634 -9.71 10.69 -28.67
N ARG A 635 -9.64 10.26 -27.41
CA ARG A 635 -10.67 9.40 -26.81
C ARG A 635 -10.65 9.44 -25.29
N SER A 636 -11.79 9.11 -24.71
CA SER A 636 -11.97 8.92 -23.27
C SER A 636 -12.79 7.67 -23.02
N GLN A 637 -12.41 6.87 -22.02
CA GLN A 637 -13.06 5.58 -21.77
C GLN A 637 -13.08 5.22 -20.29
N LEU A 638 -14.16 4.56 -19.87
CA LEU A 638 -14.25 3.93 -18.54
C LEU A 638 -13.73 2.50 -18.65
N LEU A 639 -12.58 2.24 -18.05
CA LEU A 639 -11.97 0.91 -17.99
C LEU A 639 -12.55 0.13 -16.81
N LYS A 640 -13.77 -0.37 -17.02
CA LYS A 640 -14.47 -1.22 -16.05
C LYS A 640 -13.89 -2.62 -16.03
N LEU A 641 -13.56 -3.12 -14.85
CA LEU A 641 -13.30 -4.55 -14.65
C LEU A 641 -14.62 -5.33 -14.55
N PRO A 642 -14.61 -6.65 -14.83
CA PRO A 642 -15.80 -7.49 -14.68
C PRO A 642 -16.45 -7.30 -13.30
N GLY A 643 -17.77 -7.05 -13.30
CA GLY A 643 -18.55 -6.81 -12.09
C GLY A 643 -18.66 -5.35 -11.66
N GLU A 644 -18.11 -4.40 -12.42
CA GLU A 644 -18.30 -2.95 -12.22
C GLU A 644 -19.46 -2.38 -13.06
N THR A 645 -20.24 -3.27 -13.67
CA THR A 645 -21.52 -2.92 -14.29
C THR A 645 -22.66 -3.01 -13.27
N ASP A 646 -23.75 -2.30 -13.56
CA ASP A 646 -24.89 -2.19 -12.67
C ASP A 646 -26.19 -2.20 -13.49
N THR A 647 -26.86 -3.35 -13.51
CA THR A 647 -28.20 -3.55 -14.10
C THR A 647 -29.20 -3.87 -12.99
N LYS A 648 -30.50 -3.73 -13.26
CA LYS A 648 -31.56 -4.02 -12.27
C LYS A 648 -31.49 -5.46 -11.75
N GLU A 649 -31.22 -6.42 -12.63
CA GLU A 649 -31.11 -7.85 -12.31
C GLU A 649 -29.89 -8.11 -11.44
N ILE A 650 -28.74 -7.52 -11.78
CA ILE A 650 -27.50 -7.63 -11.00
C ILE A 650 -27.71 -7.04 -9.60
N GLN A 651 -28.34 -5.87 -9.48
CA GLN A 651 -28.64 -5.24 -8.19
C GLN A 651 -29.52 -6.14 -7.31
N LYS A 652 -30.59 -6.71 -7.88
CA LYS A 652 -31.48 -7.63 -7.18
C LYS A 652 -30.71 -8.84 -6.62
N VAL A 653 -29.86 -9.47 -7.44
CA VAL A 653 -29.04 -10.61 -6.99
C VAL A 653 -28.01 -10.21 -5.93
N ARG A 654 -27.37 -9.03 -6.07
CA ARG A 654 -26.44 -8.50 -5.06
C ARG A 654 -27.12 -8.27 -3.72
N GLN A 655 -28.33 -7.71 -3.74
CA GLN A 655 -29.15 -7.49 -2.55
C GLN A 655 -29.55 -8.81 -1.89
N GLN A 656 -30.03 -9.79 -2.67
CA GLN A 656 -30.39 -11.13 -2.18
C GLN A 656 -29.20 -11.82 -1.49
N ARG A 657 -27.99 -11.78 -2.07
CA ARG A 657 -26.78 -12.37 -1.47
C ARG A 657 -26.37 -11.72 -0.14
N LEU A 658 -26.78 -10.48 0.10
CA LEU A 658 -26.51 -9.74 1.33
C LEU A 658 -27.63 -9.85 2.36
N LEU A 659 -28.84 -10.23 1.95
CA LEU A 659 -30.03 -10.25 2.81
C LEU A 659 -29.80 -11.10 4.06
N ALA A 660 -29.50 -12.39 3.89
CA ALA A 660 -29.25 -13.30 5.00
C ALA A 660 -28.11 -12.81 5.92
N LEU A 661 -27.03 -12.27 5.33
CA LEU A 661 -25.90 -11.73 6.10
C LEU A 661 -26.30 -10.51 6.93
N ASN A 662 -27.10 -9.61 6.37
CA ASN A 662 -27.60 -8.43 7.06
C ASN A 662 -28.57 -8.81 8.19
N GLN A 663 -29.48 -9.77 7.93
CA GLN A 663 -30.40 -10.30 8.93
C GLN A 663 -29.65 -10.86 10.14
N MET A 664 -28.72 -11.80 9.91
CA MET A 664 -27.91 -12.37 10.98
C MET A 664 -27.07 -11.32 11.72
N ARG A 665 -26.57 -10.28 11.03
CA ARG A 665 -25.82 -9.20 11.69
C ARG A 665 -26.71 -8.40 12.65
N THR A 666 -27.95 -8.13 12.24
CA THR A 666 -28.94 -7.46 13.09
C THR A 666 -29.34 -8.34 14.26
N GLN A 667 -29.66 -9.62 14.02
CA GLN A 667 -29.96 -10.60 15.06
C GLN A 667 -28.86 -10.65 16.13
N LEU A 668 -27.59 -10.72 15.72
CA LEU A 668 -26.45 -10.71 16.65
C LEU A 668 -26.33 -9.40 17.45
N ALA A 669 -26.74 -8.27 16.88
CA ALA A 669 -26.74 -6.98 17.58
C ALA A 669 -27.80 -6.96 18.70
N TYR A 670 -29.00 -7.47 18.43
CA TYR A 670 -30.05 -7.61 19.44
C TYR A 670 -29.71 -8.67 20.49
N LEU A 671 -29.08 -9.78 20.10
CA LEU A 671 -28.57 -10.78 21.04
C LEU A 671 -27.56 -10.16 22.03
N ARG A 672 -26.67 -9.27 21.56
CA ARG A 672 -25.76 -8.51 22.44
C ARG A 672 -26.49 -7.56 23.38
N LEU A 673 -27.59 -6.95 22.91
CA LEU A 673 -28.39 -6.06 23.74
C LEU A 673 -29.10 -6.86 24.85
N LEU A 674 -29.62 -8.05 24.52
CA LEU A 674 -30.19 -8.98 25.50
C LEU A 674 -29.15 -9.45 26.53
N VAL A 675 -27.94 -9.80 26.11
CA VAL A 675 -26.83 -10.10 27.05
C VAL A 675 -26.55 -8.94 28.01
N ARG A 676 -26.73 -7.68 27.59
CA ARG A 676 -26.53 -6.54 28.50
C ARG A 676 -27.62 -6.41 29.56
N CYS A 677 -28.76 -7.05 29.39
CA CYS A 677 -29.82 -7.10 30.40
C CYS A 677 -29.47 -8.01 31.58
N SER A 678 -28.43 -8.85 31.48
CA SER A 678 -27.86 -9.58 32.62
C SER A 678 -26.63 -8.90 33.23
N ALA A 679 -26.44 -7.60 32.98
CA ALA A 679 -25.36 -6.85 33.63
C ALA A 679 -25.59 -6.77 35.15
N GLN A 680 -24.52 -6.95 35.92
CA GLN A 680 -24.53 -6.71 37.38
C GLN A 680 -24.82 -5.24 37.71
N ASP A 681 -24.43 -4.31 36.83
CA ASP A 681 -24.81 -2.91 36.92
C ASP A 681 -26.30 -2.72 36.58
N VAL A 682 -27.08 -2.39 37.61
CA VAL A 682 -28.53 -2.18 37.54
C VAL A 682 -28.92 -1.08 36.55
N LYS A 683 -28.18 0.04 36.51
CA LYS A 683 -28.48 1.15 35.58
C LYS A 683 -28.26 0.71 34.14
N ARG A 684 -27.17 -0.01 33.88
CA ARG A 684 -26.87 -0.55 32.54
C ARG A 684 -27.87 -1.61 32.11
N ARG A 685 -28.32 -2.47 33.03
CA ARG A 685 -29.36 -3.47 32.81
C ARG A 685 -30.68 -2.80 32.43
N ASN A 686 -31.18 -1.86 33.24
CA ASN A 686 -32.45 -1.18 33.02
C ASN A 686 -32.46 -0.39 31.71
N SER A 687 -31.41 0.39 31.45
CA SER A 687 -31.28 1.13 30.18
C SER A 687 -31.19 0.22 28.95
N SER A 688 -30.56 -0.96 29.06
CA SER A 688 -30.50 -1.93 27.96
C SER A 688 -31.85 -2.61 27.75
N TRP A 689 -32.59 -2.89 28.83
CA TRP A 689 -33.95 -3.43 28.78
C TRP A 689 -34.95 -2.46 28.15
N MET A 690 -34.96 -1.18 28.56
CA MET A 690 -35.82 -0.16 27.94
C MET A 690 -35.57 -0.05 26.44
N ARG A 691 -34.30 -0.06 26.00
CA ARG A 691 -33.95 -0.05 24.57
C ARG A 691 -34.46 -1.27 23.80
N LEU A 692 -34.63 -2.43 24.45
CA LEU A 692 -35.21 -3.61 23.83
C LEU A 692 -36.73 -3.48 23.67
N THR A 693 -37.41 -2.83 24.61
CA THR A 693 -38.87 -2.76 24.67
C THR A 693 -39.46 -1.55 23.94
N GLU A 694 -38.78 -0.39 23.95
CA GLU A 694 -39.30 0.89 23.42
C GLU A 694 -39.42 0.98 21.89
N ASN A 695 -38.79 0.08 21.11
CA ASN A 695 -38.77 0.20 19.64
C ASN A 695 -39.16 -1.11 18.90
N PRO A 696 -40.47 -1.43 18.78
CA PRO A 696 -40.97 -2.63 18.08
C PRO A 696 -40.77 -2.59 16.55
N LEU A 697 -40.95 -1.41 15.93
CA LEU A 697 -40.92 -1.22 14.47
C LEU A 697 -39.56 -1.56 13.84
N HIS A 698 -38.46 -1.22 14.51
CA HIS A 698 -37.11 -1.55 14.05
C HIS A 698 -36.73 -3.04 14.20
N ARG A 699 -37.46 -3.81 15.03
CA ARG A 699 -37.26 -5.26 15.20
C ARG A 699 -37.85 -6.06 14.03
N ALA A 700 -38.98 -5.60 13.48
CA ALA A 700 -39.77 -6.33 12.47
C ALA A 700 -39.10 -6.46 11.09
N GLN A 701 -38.35 -5.45 10.63
CA GLN A 701 -37.83 -5.42 9.24
C GLN A 701 -36.41 -6.00 9.07
N GLY A 702 -35.72 -6.34 10.15
CA GLY A 702 -34.27 -6.58 10.14
C GLY A 702 -33.79 -7.99 10.45
N MET A 703 -34.67 -8.92 10.82
CA MET A 703 -34.35 -10.30 11.24
C MET A 703 -35.00 -11.32 10.31
N SER A 704 -34.58 -12.59 10.38
CA SER A 704 -35.40 -13.67 9.82
C SER A 704 -36.68 -13.85 10.65
N GLU A 705 -37.74 -14.27 9.99
CA GLU A 705 -39.06 -14.43 10.61
C GLU A 705 -39.02 -15.44 11.76
N GLU A 706 -38.46 -16.63 11.52
CA GLU A 706 -38.30 -17.68 12.53
C GLU A 706 -37.55 -17.20 13.78
N PHE A 707 -36.46 -16.45 13.61
CA PHE A 707 -35.71 -15.93 14.76
C PHE A 707 -36.48 -14.83 15.48
N ARG A 708 -37.19 -13.97 14.74
CA ARG A 708 -37.95 -12.87 15.30
C ARG A 708 -39.06 -13.37 16.22
N ILE A 709 -39.83 -14.36 15.78
CA ILE A 709 -40.91 -14.98 16.56
C ILE A 709 -40.32 -15.53 17.87
N LEU A 710 -39.26 -16.34 17.78
CA LEU A 710 -38.60 -16.90 18.96
C LEU A 710 -38.03 -15.80 19.89
N PHE A 711 -37.50 -14.72 19.33
CA PHE A 711 -36.99 -13.58 20.10
C PHE A 711 -38.10 -12.85 20.85
N GLU A 712 -39.24 -12.63 20.22
CA GLU A 712 -40.43 -12.01 20.82
C GLU A 712 -41.01 -12.90 21.93
N GLU A 713 -41.08 -14.22 21.73
CA GLU A 713 -41.49 -15.17 22.76
C GLU A 713 -40.59 -15.10 24.01
N GLN A 714 -39.27 -15.10 23.82
CA GLN A 714 -38.33 -14.98 24.93
C GLN A 714 -38.43 -13.63 25.65
N LEU A 715 -38.65 -12.53 24.90
CA LEU A 715 -38.84 -11.22 25.50
C LEU A 715 -40.11 -11.16 26.34
N SER A 716 -41.22 -11.70 25.85
CA SER A 716 -42.49 -11.77 26.60
C SER A 716 -42.35 -12.59 27.88
N LYS A 717 -41.62 -13.72 27.82
CA LYS A 717 -41.30 -14.54 29.01
C LYS A 717 -40.44 -13.78 30.03
N LEU A 718 -39.48 -12.98 29.57
CA LEU A 718 -38.68 -12.14 30.47
C LEU A 718 -39.51 -10.98 31.05
N GLN A 719 -40.39 -10.38 30.26
CA GLN A 719 -41.23 -9.29 30.71
C GLN A 719 -42.18 -9.71 31.84
N SER A 720 -42.76 -10.92 31.78
CA SER A 720 -43.66 -11.42 32.83
C SER A 720 -42.99 -11.69 34.18
N ILE A 721 -41.67 -11.92 34.19
CA ILE A 721 -40.91 -12.18 35.43
C ILE A 721 -40.16 -10.95 35.94
N ARG A 722 -40.11 -9.84 35.17
CA ARG A 722 -39.20 -8.71 35.43
C ARG A 722 -39.38 -8.10 36.82
N GLU A 723 -40.62 -7.94 37.26
CA GLU A 723 -40.99 -7.29 38.52
C GLU A 723 -41.11 -8.28 39.69
N SER A 724 -41.16 -9.58 39.40
CA SER A 724 -41.50 -10.63 40.37
C SER A 724 -40.34 -11.55 40.74
N CYS A 725 -39.18 -11.45 40.08
CA CYS A 725 -38.01 -12.30 40.34
C CYS A 725 -36.83 -11.55 40.97
N SER A 726 -35.96 -12.29 41.66
CA SER A 726 -34.70 -11.74 42.19
C SER A 726 -33.71 -11.41 41.07
N ASP A 727 -32.70 -10.58 41.36
CA ASP A 727 -31.66 -10.23 40.39
C ASP A 727 -30.86 -11.43 39.86
N GLU A 728 -30.67 -12.44 40.71
CA GLU A 728 -30.01 -13.70 40.36
C GLU A 728 -30.89 -14.55 39.44
N GLN A 729 -32.17 -14.69 39.77
CA GLN A 729 -33.15 -15.41 38.96
C GLN A 729 -33.38 -14.73 37.61
N TRP A 730 -33.42 -13.41 37.58
CA TRP A 730 -33.46 -12.60 36.36
C TRP A 730 -32.25 -12.90 35.48
N THR A 731 -31.04 -12.85 36.05
CA THR A 731 -29.78 -13.06 35.34
C THR A 731 -29.70 -14.47 34.74
N ALA A 732 -30.13 -15.49 35.50
CA ALA A 732 -30.24 -16.86 35.02
C ALA A 732 -31.24 -16.97 33.84
N SER A 733 -32.43 -16.38 33.99
CA SER A 733 -33.48 -16.41 32.95
C SER A 733 -33.05 -15.71 31.65
N VAL A 734 -32.35 -14.57 31.75
CA VAL A 734 -31.77 -13.89 30.57
C VAL A 734 -30.69 -14.76 29.92
N SER A 735 -29.84 -15.42 30.71
CA SER A 735 -28.81 -16.32 30.20
C SER A 735 -29.43 -17.51 29.44
N ASP A 736 -30.51 -18.09 29.96
CA ASP A 736 -31.24 -19.18 29.31
C ASP A 736 -31.86 -18.74 27.98
N ALA A 737 -32.53 -17.58 27.97
CA ALA A 737 -33.07 -16.98 26.75
C ALA A 737 -31.96 -16.74 25.69
N VAL A 738 -30.80 -16.22 26.11
CA VAL A 738 -29.63 -16.04 25.22
C VAL A 738 -29.15 -17.37 24.65
N ASN A 739 -29.11 -18.44 25.44
CA ASN A 739 -28.67 -19.75 24.99
C ASN A 739 -29.63 -20.35 23.94
N VAL A 740 -30.94 -20.25 24.16
CA VAL A 740 -31.97 -20.69 23.21
C VAL A 740 -31.82 -19.96 21.88
N LEU A 741 -31.78 -18.63 21.91
CA LEU A 741 -31.66 -17.79 20.71
C LEU A 741 -30.34 -17.99 19.98
N TRP A 742 -29.24 -18.09 20.72
CA TRP A 742 -27.91 -18.32 20.15
C TRP A 742 -27.81 -19.70 19.48
N SER A 743 -28.44 -20.73 20.04
CA SER A 743 -28.51 -22.06 19.43
C SER A 743 -29.24 -22.04 18.09
N GLU A 744 -30.39 -21.37 18.03
CA GLU A 744 -31.18 -21.25 16.80
C GLU A 744 -30.43 -20.44 15.73
N MET A 745 -29.88 -19.29 16.10
CA MET A 745 -29.02 -18.52 15.21
C MET A 745 -27.80 -19.32 14.73
N GLY A 746 -27.27 -20.21 15.58
CA GLY A 746 -26.18 -21.13 15.21
C GLY A 746 -26.53 -22.08 14.07
N LYS A 747 -27.78 -22.58 14.02
CA LYS A 747 -28.28 -23.38 12.89
C LYS A 747 -28.34 -22.54 11.61
N GLN A 748 -28.92 -21.34 11.68
CA GLN A 748 -28.97 -20.40 10.54
C GLN A 748 -27.57 -20.09 9.99
N VAL A 749 -26.60 -19.78 10.87
CA VAL A 749 -25.21 -19.53 10.48
C VAL A 749 -24.58 -20.76 9.84
N ARG A 750 -24.80 -21.96 10.38
CA ARG A 750 -24.29 -23.22 9.81
C ARG A 750 -24.82 -23.44 8.40
N ASP A 751 -26.11 -23.26 8.20
CA ASP A 751 -26.79 -23.58 6.94
C ASP A 751 -26.48 -22.52 5.87
N TRP A 752 -26.42 -21.24 6.26
CA TRP A 752 -25.87 -20.17 5.41
C TRP A 752 -24.43 -20.47 4.96
N ARG A 753 -23.55 -20.95 5.86
CA ARG A 753 -22.16 -21.29 5.49
C ARG A 753 -22.09 -22.49 4.56
N LYS A 754 -22.98 -23.46 4.71
CA LYS A 754 -23.10 -24.58 3.75
C LYS A 754 -23.47 -24.00 2.39
N GLU A 755 -24.54 -23.22 2.29
CA GLU A 755 -24.99 -22.59 1.05
C GLU A 755 -23.87 -21.76 0.39
N VAL A 756 -23.12 -20.96 1.15
CA VAL A 756 -21.99 -20.19 0.60
C VAL A 756 -20.94 -21.09 -0.06
N ARG A 757 -20.71 -22.29 0.47
CA ARG A 757 -19.68 -23.25 0.02
C ARG A 757 -20.17 -24.26 -1.03
N SER A 758 -21.37 -24.80 -0.86
CA SER A 758 -21.89 -25.97 -1.59
C SER A 758 -22.90 -25.62 -2.69
N SER A 759 -23.46 -24.41 -2.70
CA SER A 759 -24.53 -24.05 -3.64
C SER A 759 -24.09 -24.24 -5.10
N ALA A 760 -24.96 -24.87 -5.90
CA ALA A 760 -24.97 -24.84 -7.35
C ALA A 760 -25.24 -23.43 -7.89
N LYS A 761 -24.38 -22.45 -7.53
CA LYS A 761 -24.42 -21.11 -8.10
C LYS A 761 -24.14 -21.22 -9.58
N VAL A 762 -24.93 -20.50 -10.40
CA VAL A 762 -24.68 -20.37 -11.83
C VAL A 762 -23.25 -19.88 -12.02
N LYS A 763 -22.40 -20.76 -12.55
CA LYS A 763 -21.02 -20.43 -12.91
C LYS A 763 -21.03 -19.96 -14.36
N VAL A 764 -20.44 -18.81 -14.61
CA VAL A 764 -20.25 -18.29 -15.96
C VAL A 764 -19.35 -19.26 -16.74
N ARG A 765 -19.79 -19.69 -17.93
CA ARG A 765 -18.98 -20.42 -18.90
C ARG A 765 -18.59 -19.46 -20.03
N GLY A 766 -17.32 -19.43 -20.42
CA GLY A 766 -16.82 -18.49 -21.42
C GLY A 766 -16.72 -17.04 -20.92
N TYR A 767 -16.66 -16.08 -21.86
CA TYR A 767 -16.61 -14.65 -21.54
C TYR A 767 -18.03 -14.07 -21.44
N VAL A 768 -18.32 -13.38 -20.34
CA VAL A 768 -19.57 -12.62 -20.15
C VAL A 768 -19.23 -11.27 -19.55
N ARG A 769 -19.80 -10.20 -20.11
CA ARG A 769 -19.56 -8.81 -19.66
C ARG A 769 -20.17 -8.54 -18.28
N ASP A 770 -21.45 -8.87 -18.14
CA ASP A 770 -22.23 -8.57 -16.94
C ASP A 770 -22.21 -9.74 -15.97
N VAL A 771 -21.41 -9.59 -14.91
CA VAL A 771 -21.25 -10.59 -13.84
C VAL A 771 -21.57 -9.98 -12.48
N ILE A 772 -22.08 -10.80 -11.56
CA ILE A 772 -22.56 -10.33 -10.25
C ILE A 772 -21.47 -9.60 -9.47
N GLY A 773 -20.27 -10.19 -9.39
CA GLY A 773 -19.17 -9.68 -8.57
C GLY A 773 -17.87 -9.46 -9.34
N GLY A 774 -17.45 -10.45 -10.14
CA GLY A 774 -16.21 -10.40 -10.92
C GLY A 774 -15.00 -9.97 -10.08
N HIS A 775 -14.26 -8.98 -10.57
CA HIS A 775 -13.09 -8.40 -9.92
C HIS A 775 -13.42 -7.08 -9.21
N SER A 776 -14.69 -6.72 -9.03
CA SER A 776 -15.10 -5.45 -8.41
C SER A 776 -14.71 -5.34 -6.93
N VAL A 777 -14.56 -4.10 -6.44
CA VAL A 777 -14.38 -3.83 -5.01
C VAL A 777 -15.58 -4.33 -4.19
N ALA A 778 -16.80 -4.26 -4.75
CA ALA A 778 -18.02 -4.72 -4.10
C ALA A 778 -17.98 -6.23 -3.77
N GLN A 779 -17.40 -7.05 -4.67
CA GLN A 779 -17.24 -8.49 -4.44
C GLN A 779 -16.19 -8.78 -3.35
N ILE A 780 -15.09 -8.03 -3.32
CA ILE A 780 -14.08 -8.13 -2.26
C ILE A 780 -14.69 -7.69 -0.91
N GLU A 781 -15.49 -6.63 -0.91
CA GLU A 781 -16.19 -6.17 0.29
C GLU A 781 -17.22 -7.18 0.78
N TYR A 782 -17.95 -7.84 -0.12
CA TYR A 782 -18.85 -8.94 0.22
C TYR A 782 -18.11 -10.05 1.00
N LEU A 783 -16.94 -10.47 0.52
CA LEU A 783 -16.11 -11.46 1.22
C LEU A 783 -15.59 -10.94 2.59
N GLU A 784 -15.14 -9.69 2.66
CA GLU A 784 -14.70 -9.04 3.91
C GLU A 784 -15.85 -8.90 4.93
N ARG A 785 -17.08 -8.65 4.47
CA ARG A 785 -18.28 -8.60 5.32
C ARG A 785 -18.58 -9.97 5.93
N GLN A 786 -18.46 -11.05 5.17
CA GLN A 786 -18.56 -12.41 5.70
C GLN A 786 -17.50 -12.68 6.76
N TYR A 787 -16.24 -12.35 6.49
CA TYR A 787 -15.14 -12.52 7.44
C TYR A 787 -15.40 -11.77 8.75
N LYS A 788 -15.82 -10.50 8.67
CA LYS A 788 -16.14 -9.67 9.84
C LYS A 788 -17.33 -10.21 10.63
N PHE A 789 -18.37 -10.67 9.95
CA PHE A 789 -19.51 -11.29 10.61
C PHE A 789 -19.11 -12.58 11.33
N LEU A 790 -18.39 -13.49 10.66
CA LEU A 790 -17.91 -14.73 11.28
C LEU A 790 -17.03 -14.45 12.49
N LYS A 791 -16.14 -13.45 12.40
CA LYS A 791 -15.31 -13.03 13.55
C LYS A 791 -16.17 -12.49 14.70
N SER A 792 -17.17 -11.69 14.38
CA SER A 792 -18.14 -11.11 15.32
C SER A 792 -19.01 -12.17 16.01
N TRP A 793 -19.38 -13.21 15.26
CA TRP A 793 -20.12 -14.38 15.73
C TRP A 793 -19.27 -15.27 16.64
N SER A 794 -18.05 -15.64 16.21
CA SER A 794 -17.17 -16.53 16.98
C SER A 794 -16.63 -15.91 18.27
N PHE A 795 -16.49 -14.58 18.33
CA PHE A 795 -16.08 -13.86 19.53
C PHE A 795 -17.24 -13.18 20.27
N PHE A 796 -18.46 -13.67 20.05
CA PHE A 796 -19.63 -13.24 20.83
C PHE A 796 -19.51 -13.74 22.28
N GLY A 797 -19.62 -12.83 23.24
CA GLY A 797 -19.64 -13.15 24.67
C GLY A 797 -21.06 -13.35 25.18
N LYS A 798 -21.32 -14.46 25.88
CA LYS A 798 -22.61 -14.75 26.52
C LYS A 798 -22.78 -14.04 27.86
N LYS A 799 -21.67 -13.58 28.47
CA LYS A 799 -21.67 -12.81 29.72
C LYS A 799 -21.46 -11.33 29.42
N SER A 800 -22.26 -10.46 30.04
CA SER A 800 -22.12 -9.01 29.91
C SER A 800 -20.75 -8.55 30.40
N GLY A 801 -20.11 -7.64 29.67
CA GLY A 801 -18.81 -7.08 30.03
C GLY A 801 -17.59 -7.96 29.70
N GLN A 802 -17.77 -9.25 29.37
CA GLN A 802 -16.66 -10.13 29.02
C GLN A 802 -16.00 -9.74 27.70
N VAL A 803 -14.66 -9.73 27.69
CA VAL A 803 -13.86 -9.46 26.49
C VAL A 803 -13.31 -10.75 25.94
N ILE A 804 -13.76 -11.12 24.75
CA ILE A 804 -13.23 -12.28 24.03
C ILE A 804 -12.31 -11.77 22.91
N ARG A 805 -11.05 -12.24 22.95
CA ARG A 805 -10.04 -11.93 21.94
C ARG A 805 -9.54 -13.23 21.31
N ALA A 806 -9.02 -13.12 20.10
CA ALA A 806 -8.31 -14.22 19.48
C ALA A 806 -7.09 -14.58 20.36
N GLU A 807 -6.87 -15.87 20.60
CA GLU A 807 -5.68 -16.35 21.29
C GLU A 807 -4.41 -15.98 20.51
N ARG A 808 -3.30 -15.83 21.22
CA ARG A 808 -2.02 -15.50 20.60
C ARG A 808 -1.62 -16.60 19.61
N GLY A 809 -1.26 -16.22 18.39
CA GLY A 809 -0.89 -17.16 17.34
C GLY A 809 -2.06 -17.87 16.65
N SER A 810 -3.29 -17.65 17.11
CA SER A 810 -4.47 -18.21 16.44
C SER A 810 -4.71 -17.58 15.08
N ARG A 811 -5.31 -18.35 14.17
CA ARG A 811 -5.73 -17.90 12.84
C ARG A 811 -7.22 -18.11 12.69
N PHE A 812 -7.88 -17.19 11.98
CA PHE A 812 -9.33 -17.23 11.79
C PHE A 812 -9.68 -17.33 10.32
N ALA A 813 -10.57 -18.26 9.96
CA ALA A 813 -11.11 -18.45 8.60
C ALA A 813 -10.03 -18.41 7.48
N VAL A 814 -8.93 -19.14 7.66
CA VAL A 814 -7.73 -19.10 6.81
C VAL A 814 -8.03 -19.16 5.31
N ALA A 815 -8.84 -20.12 4.88
CA ALA A 815 -9.18 -20.29 3.46
C ALA A 815 -9.96 -19.09 2.88
N LEU A 816 -10.91 -18.51 3.64
CA LEU A 816 -11.63 -17.32 3.22
C LEU A 816 -10.68 -16.11 3.13
N ARG A 817 -9.76 -15.98 4.10
CA ARG A 817 -8.78 -14.89 4.11
C ARG A 817 -7.83 -14.97 2.91
N GLN A 818 -7.28 -16.14 2.63
CA GLN A 818 -6.45 -16.39 1.44
C GLN A 818 -7.23 -16.08 0.16
N HIS A 819 -8.50 -16.46 0.07
CA HIS A 819 -9.33 -16.14 -1.09
C HIS A 819 -9.54 -14.63 -1.28
N ILE A 820 -9.74 -13.87 -0.20
CA ILE A 820 -9.82 -12.40 -0.23
C ILE A 820 -8.51 -11.80 -0.76
N ASP A 821 -7.37 -12.30 -0.28
CA ASP A 821 -6.05 -11.77 -0.67
C ASP A 821 -5.74 -12.11 -2.14
N HIS A 822 -6.05 -13.33 -2.60
CA HIS A 822 -5.94 -13.70 -4.02
C HIS A 822 -6.88 -12.87 -4.92
N ALA A 823 -8.11 -12.58 -4.48
CA ALA A 823 -9.04 -11.75 -5.24
C ALA A 823 -8.52 -10.31 -5.40
N LYS A 824 -7.85 -9.76 -4.38
CA LYS A 824 -7.19 -8.45 -4.45
C LYS A 824 -6.01 -8.47 -5.41
N GLU A 825 -5.16 -9.49 -5.33
CA GLU A 825 -4.00 -9.65 -6.22
C GLU A 825 -4.40 -9.80 -7.69
N ASP A 826 -5.44 -10.61 -7.97
CA ASP A 826 -5.95 -10.82 -9.33
C ASP A 826 -6.60 -9.55 -9.90
N ARG A 827 -7.41 -8.82 -9.10
CA ARG A 827 -7.92 -7.50 -9.48
C ARG A 827 -6.78 -6.55 -9.83
N LEU A 828 -5.75 -6.49 -9.00
CA LEU A 828 -4.61 -5.59 -9.18
C LEU A 828 -3.88 -5.86 -10.50
N LYS A 829 -3.52 -7.13 -10.76
CA LYS A 829 -2.80 -7.52 -11.98
C LYS A 829 -3.60 -7.27 -13.24
N LYS A 830 -4.91 -7.59 -13.23
CA LYS A 830 -5.82 -7.36 -14.37
C LYS A 830 -6.11 -5.88 -14.60
N LEU A 831 -6.13 -5.06 -13.56
CA LEU A 831 -6.26 -3.62 -13.70
C LEU A 831 -5.04 -3.03 -14.42
N ALA A 832 -3.84 -3.37 -13.96
CA ALA A 832 -2.60 -2.91 -14.59
C ALA A 832 -2.50 -3.35 -16.06
N ASP A 833 -2.78 -4.64 -16.33
CA ASP A 833 -2.80 -5.19 -17.69
C ASP A 833 -3.82 -4.46 -18.57
N ARG A 834 -5.05 -4.23 -18.07
CA ARG A 834 -6.09 -3.53 -18.84
C ARG A 834 -5.70 -2.11 -19.21
N ILE A 835 -5.06 -1.38 -18.29
CA ILE A 835 -4.56 -0.03 -18.55
C ILE A 835 -3.43 -0.08 -19.58
N ILE A 836 -2.48 -1.02 -19.47
CA ILE A 836 -1.36 -1.14 -20.41
C ILE A 836 -1.85 -1.51 -21.81
N MET A 837 -2.77 -2.47 -21.94
CA MET A 837 -3.33 -2.85 -23.23
C MET A 837 -4.05 -1.66 -23.90
N GLU A 838 -4.81 -0.88 -23.14
CA GLU A 838 -5.44 0.35 -23.64
C GLU A 838 -4.42 1.43 -24.01
N ALA A 839 -3.34 1.57 -23.24
CA ALA A 839 -2.23 2.47 -23.57
C ALA A 839 -1.55 2.07 -24.87
N LEU A 840 -1.32 0.78 -25.08
CA LEU A 840 -0.75 0.22 -26.31
C LEU A 840 -1.73 0.22 -27.50
N GLY A 841 -2.99 0.65 -27.29
CA GLY A 841 -4.00 0.73 -28.34
C GLY A 841 -4.72 -0.58 -28.66
N TYR A 842 -4.61 -1.60 -27.79
CA TYR A 842 -5.30 -2.89 -27.93
C TYR A 842 -6.66 -2.88 -27.23
N VAL A 843 -7.66 -3.42 -27.92
CA VAL A 843 -9.02 -3.61 -27.40
C VAL A 843 -9.38 -5.09 -27.47
N TYR A 844 -9.93 -5.62 -26.37
CA TYR A 844 -10.47 -6.97 -26.35
C TYR A 844 -11.80 -7.02 -27.11
N HIS A 845 -11.77 -7.62 -28.29
CA HIS A 845 -12.92 -7.77 -29.19
C HIS A 845 -13.54 -9.16 -29.05
N LEU A 846 -14.87 -9.26 -29.04
CA LEU A 846 -15.58 -10.54 -29.09
C LEU A 846 -15.97 -10.82 -30.54
N ASP A 847 -15.63 -12.00 -31.05
CA ASP A 847 -16.12 -12.45 -32.35
C ASP A 847 -17.57 -12.95 -32.27
N GLU A 848 -18.16 -13.24 -33.43
CA GLU A 848 -19.53 -13.74 -33.56
C GLU A 848 -19.75 -15.09 -32.85
N THR A 849 -18.67 -15.85 -32.61
CA THR A 849 -18.71 -17.13 -31.87
C THR A 849 -18.57 -16.96 -30.36
N GLY A 850 -18.45 -15.72 -29.87
CA GLY A 850 -18.27 -15.39 -28.45
C GLY A 850 -16.86 -15.63 -27.92
N LYS A 851 -15.88 -15.93 -28.78
CA LYS A 851 -14.46 -16.00 -28.40
C LYS A 851 -13.85 -14.61 -28.50
N GLY A 852 -13.09 -14.25 -27.47
CA GLY A 852 -12.48 -12.92 -27.40
C GLY A 852 -11.00 -12.94 -27.78
N LYS A 853 -10.56 -11.92 -28.52
CA LYS A 853 -9.15 -11.71 -28.89
C LYS A 853 -8.76 -10.25 -28.70
N TRP A 854 -7.51 -10.02 -28.34
CA TRP A 854 -6.91 -8.68 -28.36
C TRP A 854 -6.63 -8.24 -29.80
N VAL A 855 -7.04 -7.04 -30.15
CA VAL A 855 -6.86 -6.44 -31.49
C VAL A 855 -6.32 -5.03 -31.32
N ALA A 856 -5.22 -4.71 -32.02
CA ALA A 856 -4.70 -3.36 -32.13
C ALA A 856 -5.70 -2.50 -32.92
N LYS A 857 -6.28 -1.48 -32.28
CA LYS A 857 -7.27 -0.57 -32.88
C LYS A 857 -6.80 0.88 -32.96
N TYR A 858 -5.85 1.25 -32.11
CA TYR A 858 -5.36 2.63 -31.99
C TYR A 858 -3.84 2.66 -32.01
N PRO A 859 -3.24 3.79 -32.40
CA PRO A 859 -1.85 4.08 -32.09
C PRO A 859 -1.60 4.06 -30.57
N PRO A 860 -0.41 3.66 -30.12
CA PRO A 860 -0.10 3.54 -28.71
C PRO A 860 0.25 4.90 -28.07
N CYS A 861 0.23 4.93 -26.75
CA CYS A 861 0.67 6.03 -25.92
C CYS A 861 2.05 5.71 -25.32
N GLN A 862 2.99 6.63 -25.46
CA GLN A 862 4.34 6.49 -24.91
C GLN A 862 4.37 6.70 -23.38
N LEU A 863 3.39 7.44 -22.84
CA LEU A 863 3.30 7.77 -21.43
C LEU A 863 1.90 7.48 -20.86
N ILE A 864 1.87 6.78 -19.73
CA ILE A 864 0.72 6.66 -18.84
C ILE A 864 0.90 7.64 -17.68
N LEU A 865 -0.10 8.50 -17.47
CA LEU A 865 -0.08 9.59 -16.51
C LEU A 865 -1.13 9.37 -15.42
N LEU A 866 -0.69 9.04 -14.22
CA LEU A 866 -1.55 8.79 -13.06
C LEU A 866 -1.68 10.04 -12.18
N GLU A 867 -2.68 10.05 -11.30
CA GLU A 867 -2.75 11.00 -10.20
C GLU A 867 -1.66 10.76 -9.13
N GLU A 868 -1.03 11.82 -8.68
CA GLU A 868 -0.08 11.80 -7.55
C GLU A 868 -0.85 11.66 -6.24
N LEU A 869 -0.93 10.43 -5.73
CA LEU A 869 -1.65 10.08 -4.49
C LEU A 869 -0.72 9.58 -3.38
N SER A 870 0.58 9.92 -3.41
CA SER A 870 1.52 9.48 -2.38
C SER A 870 1.22 10.09 -1.00
N GLU A 871 0.54 11.22 -0.91
CA GLU A 871 0.10 11.83 0.35
C GLU A 871 -1.26 11.30 0.83
N TYR A 872 -2.02 10.64 -0.06
CA TYR A 872 -3.32 10.05 0.26
C TYR A 872 -3.15 8.69 0.98
N ARG A 873 -2.57 8.73 2.18
CA ARG A 873 -2.23 7.58 3.04
C ARG A 873 -3.31 7.28 4.07
N PHE A 874 -3.24 6.08 4.67
CA PHE A 874 -3.93 5.83 5.92
C PHE A 874 -3.42 6.82 6.98
N SER A 875 -4.35 7.56 7.59
CA SER A 875 -4.05 8.42 8.73
C SER A 875 -5.08 8.19 9.82
N ASN A 876 -4.67 8.28 11.09
CA ASN A 876 -5.60 8.24 12.21
C ASN A 876 -6.60 9.41 12.19
N ASP A 877 -6.26 10.49 11.49
CA ASP A 877 -7.06 11.71 11.38
C ASP A 877 -8.26 11.51 10.44
N ARG A 878 -8.14 10.56 9.50
CA ARG A 878 -9.23 10.13 8.63
C ARG A 878 -10.17 9.17 9.36
N PRO A 879 -11.48 9.18 9.05
CA PRO A 879 -12.41 8.25 9.65
C PRO A 879 -12.09 6.80 9.24
N PRO A 880 -12.33 5.80 10.12
CA PRO A 880 -12.02 4.40 9.81
C PRO A 880 -12.69 3.86 8.55
N SER A 881 -13.83 4.44 8.14
CA SER A 881 -14.50 4.09 6.88
C SER A 881 -13.70 4.52 5.64
N GLU A 882 -13.08 5.69 5.67
CA GLU A 882 -12.26 6.21 4.56
C GLU A 882 -10.95 5.43 4.47
N ASN A 883 -10.28 5.20 5.60
CA ASN A 883 -9.07 4.35 5.63
C ASN A 883 -9.36 2.94 5.08
N ARG A 884 -10.53 2.37 5.38
CA ARG A 884 -10.92 1.06 4.84
C ARG A 884 -11.08 1.09 3.32
N GLN A 885 -11.67 2.15 2.77
CA GLN A 885 -11.81 2.33 1.32
C GLN A 885 -10.43 2.45 0.66
N LEU A 886 -9.52 3.23 1.23
CA LEU A 886 -8.13 3.33 0.77
C LEU A 886 -7.41 1.96 0.78
N MET A 887 -7.66 1.11 1.78
CA MET A 887 -7.06 -0.22 1.88
C MET A 887 -7.59 -1.15 0.78
N GLN A 888 -8.85 -0.98 0.40
CA GLN A 888 -9.47 -1.72 -0.67
C GLN A 888 -9.05 -1.21 -2.05
N TRP A 889 -8.80 0.10 -2.17
CA TRP A 889 -8.36 0.73 -3.41
C TRP A 889 -6.94 0.32 -3.79
N SER A 890 -6.02 0.30 -2.81
CA SER A 890 -4.62 -0.11 -3.00
C SER A 890 -3.92 0.59 -4.17
N HIS A 891 -4.21 1.87 -4.41
CA HIS A 891 -3.76 2.65 -5.57
C HIS A 891 -2.24 2.64 -5.80
N ARG A 892 -1.44 2.59 -4.74
CA ARG A 892 0.02 2.44 -4.86
C ARG A 892 0.45 1.09 -5.42
N GLY A 893 -0.28 0.03 -5.07
CA GLY A 893 -0.07 -1.29 -5.65
C GLY A 893 -0.28 -1.23 -7.16
N VAL A 894 -1.27 -0.46 -7.63
CA VAL A 894 -1.55 -0.25 -9.06
C VAL A 894 -0.39 0.45 -9.74
N LEU A 895 0.14 1.55 -9.18
CA LEU A 895 1.31 2.24 -9.72
C LEU A 895 2.54 1.31 -9.84
N GLU A 896 2.86 0.56 -8.78
CA GLU A 896 4.01 -0.35 -8.78
C GLU A 896 3.83 -1.51 -9.76
N GLU A 897 2.62 -2.06 -9.86
CA GLU A 897 2.33 -3.13 -10.81
C GLU A 897 2.35 -2.62 -12.27
N LEU A 898 1.85 -1.40 -12.52
CA LEU A 898 1.94 -0.75 -13.83
C LEU A 898 3.38 -0.54 -14.25
N LYS A 899 4.25 0.01 -13.39
CA LYS A 899 5.69 0.17 -13.69
C LYS A 899 6.35 -1.15 -14.06
N ARG A 900 6.01 -2.23 -13.35
CA ARG A 900 6.58 -3.57 -13.61
C ARG A 900 6.11 -4.17 -14.92
N GLN A 901 4.82 -4.05 -15.23
CA GLN A 901 4.27 -4.61 -16.45
C GLN A 901 4.63 -3.77 -17.68
N SER A 902 4.72 -2.44 -17.54
CA SER A 902 5.02 -1.52 -18.64
C SER A 902 6.49 -1.55 -19.10
N GLU A 903 7.42 -1.94 -18.22
CA GLU A 903 8.87 -1.99 -18.50
C GLU A 903 9.18 -2.80 -19.78
N LEU A 904 8.46 -3.90 -20.01
CA LEU A 904 8.67 -4.74 -21.19
C LEU A 904 8.24 -4.06 -22.50
N HIS A 905 7.22 -3.21 -22.45
CA HIS A 905 6.60 -2.59 -23.62
C HIS A 905 7.14 -1.18 -23.90
N ASP A 906 8.22 -0.76 -23.23
CA ASP A 906 8.80 0.58 -23.34
C ASP A 906 7.84 1.74 -22.97
N VAL A 907 6.69 1.44 -22.34
CA VAL A 907 5.72 2.46 -21.94
C VAL A 907 6.12 3.09 -20.62
N LEU A 908 6.24 4.42 -20.63
CA LEU A 908 6.60 5.21 -19.45
C LEU A 908 5.39 5.34 -18.51
N VAL A 909 5.64 5.32 -17.21
CA VAL A 909 4.59 5.52 -16.18
C VAL A 909 5.05 6.59 -15.19
N GLY A 910 4.26 7.63 -15.05
CA GLY A 910 4.50 8.69 -14.08
C GLY A 910 3.23 9.30 -13.53
N THR A 911 3.39 10.27 -12.64
CA THR A 911 2.31 10.91 -11.90
C THR A 911 2.25 12.42 -12.17
N MET A 912 1.06 12.99 -12.00
CA MET A 912 0.82 14.43 -11.99
C MET A 912 0.13 14.86 -10.71
N TYR A 913 0.47 16.06 -10.26
CA TYR A 913 -0.16 16.67 -9.10
C TYR A 913 -1.69 16.71 -9.26
N SER A 914 -2.42 16.12 -8.31
CA SER A 914 -3.85 15.79 -8.46
C SER A 914 -4.78 16.63 -7.58
N ALA A 915 -4.27 17.48 -6.69
CA ALA A 915 -5.15 18.25 -5.80
C ALA A 915 -6.15 19.07 -6.61
N PHE A 916 -7.43 18.98 -6.24
CA PHE A 916 -8.57 19.63 -6.90
C PHE A 916 -8.83 19.20 -8.36
N SER A 917 -8.19 18.14 -8.89
CA SER A 917 -8.42 17.64 -10.27
C SER A 917 -9.90 17.28 -10.54
N SER A 918 -10.61 16.84 -9.51
CA SER A 918 -12.02 16.47 -9.57
C SER A 918 -13.00 17.58 -9.14
N ARG A 919 -12.48 18.80 -8.89
CA ARG A 919 -13.24 19.96 -8.43
C ARG A 919 -13.21 21.16 -9.37
N PHE A 920 -12.39 21.10 -10.42
CA PHE A 920 -12.33 22.09 -11.48
C PHE A 920 -12.63 21.41 -12.82
N ASP A 921 -13.24 22.14 -13.72
CA ASP A 921 -13.53 21.70 -15.07
C ASP A 921 -12.25 21.66 -15.91
N ALA A 922 -12.00 20.56 -16.59
CA ALA A 922 -10.82 20.42 -17.41
C ALA A 922 -10.86 21.32 -18.65
N ARG A 923 -12.05 21.65 -19.18
CA ARG A 923 -12.21 22.42 -20.42
C ARG A 923 -12.23 23.92 -20.14
N THR A 924 -13.05 24.37 -19.19
CA THR A 924 -13.23 25.80 -18.90
C THR A 924 -12.27 26.30 -17.82
N GLY A 925 -11.81 25.42 -16.94
CA GLY A 925 -11.07 25.80 -15.74
C GLY A 925 -11.95 26.27 -14.59
N ALA A 926 -13.28 26.31 -14.74
CA ALA A 926 -14.20 26.74 -13.70
C ALA A 926 -14.30 25.74 -12.53
N PRO A 927 -14.46 26.17 -11.27
CA PRO A 927 -14.76 25.27 -10.16
C PRO A 927 -16.17 24.68 -10.29
N GLY A 928 -16.42 23.54 -9.65
CA GLY A 928 -17.73 22.89 -9.71
C GLY A 928 -17.98 21.88 -8.60
N VAL A 929 -19.13 21.20 -8.68
CA VAL A 929 -19.64 20.27 -7.66
C VAL A 929 -19.89 18.89 -8.27
N ARG A 930 -19.59 17.84 -7.51
CA ARG A 930 -19.96 16.47 -7.87
C ARG A 930 -21.42 16.18 -7.52
N CYS A 931 -22.17 15.70 -8.51
CA CYS A 931 -23.60 15.41 -8.44
C CYS A 931 -23.91 13.95 -8.77
N ARG A 932 -25.05 13.47 -8.27
CA ARG A 932 -25.65 12.18 -8.65
C ARG A 932 -26.90 12.43 -9.46
N ARG A 933 -27.26 11.49 -10.33
CA ARG A 933 -28.55 11.50 -11.02
C ARG A 933 -29.57 10.71 -10.23
N VAL A 934 -30.83 11.17 -10.20
CA VAL A 934 -31.94 10.42 -9.62
C VAL A 934 -32.26 9.22 -10.52
N PRO A 935 -32.11 7.98 -10.02
CA PRO A 935 -32.50 6.79 -10.79
C PRO A 935 -34.01 6.72 -11.01
N ALA A 936 -34.44 6.33 -12.20
CA ALA A 936 -35.87 6.23 -12.58
C ALA A 936 -36.70 5.35 -11.64
N GLN A 937 -36.08 4.39 -10.94
CA GLN A 937 -36.76 3.51 -9.99
C GLN A 937 -37.36 4.22 -8.77
N TYR A 938 -36.85 5.41 -8.42
CA TYR A 938 -37.33 6.19 -7.27
C TYR A 938 -38.34 7.29 -7.65
N THR A 939 -38.68 7.39 -8.93
CA THR A 939 -39.63 8.38 -9.46
C THR A 939 -40.83 7.72 -10.14
N ALA A 940 -40.93 6.38 -10.11
CA ALA A 940 -42.06 5.63 -10.64
C ALA A 940 -43.25 5.70 -9.66
N GLU A 941 -44.47 5.84 -10.18
CA GLU A 941 -45.71 5.91 -9.40
C GLU A 941 -45.85 4.68 -8.47
N GLY A 942 -46.12 4.91 -7.19
CA GLY A 942 -46.32 3.87 -6.17
C GLY A 942 -45.05 3.33 -5.48
N ASN A 943 -43.84 3.80 -5.81
CA ASN A 943 -42.58 3.24 -5.30
C ASN A 943 -41.73 4.24 -4.47
N VAL A 944 -42.38 4.96 -3.56
CA VAL A 944 -41.73 5.98 -2.70
C VAL A 944 -41.04 5.34 -1.48
N GLU A 945 -41.27 4.06 -1.19
CA GLU A 945 -40.63 3.35 -0.09
C GLU A 945 -39.18 2.96 -0.44
N GLY A 946 -38.22 3.38 0.40
CA GLY A 946 -36.82 2.94 0.29
C GLY A 946 -35.86 3.89 -0.44
N LEU A 947 -36.10 5.20 -0.41
CA LEU A 947 -35.16 6.20 -0.95
C LEU A 947 -33.74 6.04 -0.36
N PRO A 948 -32.68 6.19 -1.18
CA PRO A 948 -31.32 6.09 -0.69
C PRO A 948 -30.99 7.31 0.19
N ARG A 949 -30.16 7.09 1.22
CA ARG A 949 -29.84 8.12 2.23
C ARG A 949 -29.38 9.46 1.67
N TRP A 950 -28.62 9.46 0.58
CA TRP A 950 -28.14 10.71 -0.03
C TRP A 950 -29.28 11.54 -0.61
N LEU A 951 -30.31 10.89 -1.16
CA LEU A 951 -31.48 11.54 -1.71
C LEU A 951 -32.42 11.97 -0.58
N SER A 952 -32.67 11.11 0.41
CA SER A 952 -33.50 11.47 1.55
C SER A 952 -32.93 12.65 2.35
N SER A 953 -31.60 12.69 2.54
CA SER A 953 -30.95 13.81 3.25
C SER A 953 -31.15 15.13 2.51
N PHE A 954 -30.97 15.14 1.19
CA PHE A 954 -31.18 16.34 0.36
C PHE A 954 -32.65 16.80 0.38
N LEU A 955 -33.60 15.87 0.26
CA LEU A 955 -35.03 16.19 0.32
C LEU A 955 -35.42 16.79 1.67
N THR A 956 -34.92 16.25 2.78
CA THR A 956 -35.16 16.79 4.13
C THR A 956 -34.50 18.15 4.32
N GLU A 957 -33.25 18.33 3.86
CA GLU A 957 -32.50 19.59 4.01
C GLU A 957 -33.17 20.75 3.27
N HIS A 958 -33.76 20.51 2.10
CA HIS A 958 -34.38 21.56 1.28
C HIS A 958 -35.91 21.58 1.30
N ASN A 959 -36.53 20.72 2.12
CA ASN A 959 -37.97 20.53 2.24
C ASN A 959 -38.66 20.28 0.87
N ILE A 960 -38.19 19.28 0.13
CA ILE A 960 -38.69 18.89 -1.19
C ILE A 960 -39.48 17.60 -1.08
N HIS A 961 -40.66 17.54 -1.71
CA HIS A 961 -41.46 16.32 -1.73
C HIS A 961 -40.93 15.34 -2.80
N PRO A 962 -40.83 14.02 -2.53
CA PRO A 962 -40.33 13.04 -3.50
C PRO A 962 -41.02 13.06 -4.87
N SER A 963 -42.32 13.39 -4.94
CA SER A 963 -43.08 13.46 -6.19
C SER A 963 -42.66 14.59 -7.14
N GLN A 964 -41.84 15.54 -6.69
CA GLN A 964 -41.30 16.61 -7.54
C GLN A 964 -40.06 16.16 -8.33
N LEU A 965 -39.48 15.01 -7.99
CA LEU A 965 -38.31 14.45 -8.67
C LEU A 965 -38.68 13.82 -10.01
N ARG A 966 -37.78 13.92 -10.98
CA ARG A 966 -37.83 13.23 -12.28
C ARG A 966 -36.60 12.34 -12.46
N PRO A 967 -36.68 11.30 -13.31
CA PRO A 967 -35.50 10.57 -13.73
C PRO A 967 -34.40 11.52 -14.23
N ASP A 968 -33.16 11.20 -13.87
CA ASP A 968 -31.94 11.93 -14.26
C ASP A 968 -31.77 13.34 -13.68
N ASP A 969 -32.64 13.79 -12.77
CA ASP A 969 -32.41 15.03 -12.02
C ASP A 969 -31.06 14.97 -11.31
N LEU A 970 -30.29 16.05 -11.40
CA LEU A 970 -29.00 16.18 -10.73
C LEU A 970 -29.21 16.61 -9.29
N ILE A 971 -28.55 15.92 -8.36
CA ILE A 971 -28.55 16.22 -6.93
C ILE A 971 -27.09 16.48 -6.49
N PRO A 972 -26.78 17.66 -5.94
CA PRO A 972 -25.45 17.99 -5.46
C PRO A 972 -25.16 17.18 -4.20
N THR A 973 -24.20 16.28 -4.27
CA THR A 973 -23.85 15.38 -3.15
C THR A 973 -22.41 15.55 -2.70
N GLY A 974 -21.58 16.22 -3.51
CA GLY A 974 -20.15 16.37 -3.29
C GLY A 974 -19.33 15.10 -3.52
N ASP A 975 -19.97 13.95 -3.78
CA ASP A 975 -19.33 12.63 -3.94
C ASP A 975 -19.89 11.80 -5.12
N GLY A 976 -20.64 12.45 -5.99
CA GLY A 976 -21.26 11.86 -7.17
C GLY A 976 -20.29 11.54 -8.32
N GLU A 977 -20.83 10.89 -9.35
CA GLU A 977 -20.11 10.46 -10.57
C GLU A 977 -20.21 11.46 -11.73
N PHE A 978 -21.05 12.48 -11.60
CA PHE A 978 -21.14 13.58 -12.54
C PHE A 978 -20.52 14.82 -11.91
N PHE A 979 -19.73 15.56 -12.68
CA PHE A 979 -19.20 16.86 -12.30
C PHE A 979 -19.96 17.94 -13.04
N VAL A 980 -20.37 18.98 -12.31
CA VAL A 980 -21.18 20.08 -12.80
C VAL A 980 -20.46 21.39 -12.52
N SER A 981 -20.21 22.18 -13.55
CA SER A 981 -19.55 23.50 -13.46
C SER A 981 -20.24 24.52 -14.35
N PRO A 982 -20.21 25.81 -14.01
CA PRO A 982 -20.75 26.85 -14.87
C PRO A 982 -19.90 27.02 -16.14
N ILE A 983 -20.53 27.46 -17.23
CA ILE A 983 -19.87 27.77 -18.52
C ILE A 983 -19.82 29.28 -18.78
N GLY A 984 -20.73 30.06 -18.19
CA GLY A 984 -20.77 31.51 -18.31
C GLY A 984 -21.39 32.18 -17.09
N PHE A 985 -21.62 33.49 -17.18
CA PHE A 985 -22.23 34.30 -16.11
C PHE A 985 -23.76 34.17 -16.04
N GLU A 986 -24.39 33.58 -17.05
CA GLU A 986 -25.85 33.42 -17.10
C GLU A 986 -26.34 32.33 -16.11
N ASP A 987 -27.41 32.64 -15.38
CA ASP A 987 -28.07 31.72 -14.45
C ASP A 987 -28.65 30.53 -15.24
N GLY A 988 -27.91 29.42 -15.31
CA GLY A 988 -28.41 28.12 -15.77
C GLY A 988 -27.61 27.38 -16.83
N ASP A 989 -26.51 27.95 -17.31
CA ASP A 989 -25.62 27.31 -18.27
C ASP A 989 -24.51 26.49 -17.57
N PHE A 990 -24.74 25.17 -17.48
CA PHE A 990 -23.86 24.25 -16.77
C PHE A 990 -23.33 23.15 -17.69
N ARG A 991 -22.01 22.93 -17.62
CA ARG A 991 -21.36 21.77 -18.20
C ARG A 991 -21.56 20.58 -17.29
N GLN A 992 -21.92 19.45 -17.87
CA GLN A 992 -21.99 18.17 -17.19
C GLN A 992 -21.03 17.19 -17.85
N ILE A 993 -20.19 16.54 -17.05
CA ILE A 993 -19.24 15.52 -17.52
C ILE A 993 -19.08 14.43 -16.45
N HIS A 994 -18.70 13.23 -16.85
CA HIS A 994 -18.33 12.19 -15.87
C HIS A 994 -17.14 12.69 -15.04
N ALA A 995 -17.27 12.67 -13.71
CA ALA A 995 -16.34 13.34 -12.81
C ALA A 995 -14.92 12.76 -12.87
N ASP A 996 -14.81 11.44 -13.05
CA ASP A 996 -13.51 10.76 -13.14
C ASP A 996 -12.85 10.97 -14.52
N LEU A 997 -13.65 11.17 -15.60
CA LEU A 997 -13.10 11.55 -16.91
C LEU A 997 -12.62 13.00 -16.91
N ASN A 998 -13.36 13.89 -16.24
CA ASN A 998 -12.92 15.27 -16.01
C ASN A 998 -11.62 15.33 -15.19
N ALA A 999 -11.49 14.49 -14.17
CA ALA A 999 -10.26 14.41 -13.39
C ALA A 999 -9.08 13.92 -14.25
N ALA A 1000 -9.26 12.88 -15.07
CA ALA A 1000 -8.24 12.42 -16.02
C ALA A 1000 -7.83 13.54 -17.01
N GLN A 1001 -8.81 14.24 -17.60
CA GLN A 1001 -8.56 15.38 -18.50
C GLN A 1001 -7.85 16.54 -17.79
N ASN A 1002 -8.10 16.78 -16.50
CA ASN A 1002 -7.35 17.76 -15.72
C ASN A 1002 -5.88 17.38 -15.57
N LEU A 1003 -5.54 16.09 -15.44
CA LEU A 1003 -4.13 15.66 -15.41
C LEU A 1003 -3.43 15.99 -16.73
N GLN A 1004 -4.12 15.80 -17.86
CA GLN A 1004 -3.62 16.19 -19.19
C GLN A 1004 -3.41 17.70 -19.29
N ARG A 1005 -4.43 18.49 -18.93
CA ARG A 1005 -4.33 19.95 -18.91
C ARG A 1005 -3.12 20.41 -18.09
N ARG A 1006 -2.92 19.83 -16.92
CA ARG A 1006 -1.78 20.17 -16.03
C ARG A 1006 -0.43 19.81 -16.64
N LEU A 1007 -0.35 18.67 -17.32
CA LEU A 1007 0.89 18.24 -17.98
C LEU A 1007 1.31 19.22 -19.09
N TRP A 1008 0.36 19.66 -19.91
CA TRP A 1008 0.67 20.51 -21.07
C TRP A 1008 0.85 21.98 -20.72
N LEU A 1009 0.29 22.46 -19.60
CA LEU A 1009 0.38 23.85 -19.15
C LEU A 1009 1.50 24.13 -18.13
N ASP A 1010 2.31 23.14 -17.74
CA ASP A 1010 3.28 23.24 -16.64
C ASP A 1010 2.64 23.74 -15.33
N PHE A 1011 1.46 23.20 -15.00
CA PHE A 1011 0.63 23.70 -13.91
C PHE A 1011 1.31 23.62 -12.55
N ASP A 1012 1.22 24.72 -11.79
CA ASP A 1012 1.53 24.77 -10.37
C ASP A 1012 0.28 25.14 -9.53
N ILE A 1013 0.15 24.55 -8.34
CA ILE A 1013 -1.01 24.78 -7.46
C ILE A 1013 -1.20 26.26 -7.10
N SER A 1014 -0.12 27.05 -7.09
CA SER A 1014 -0.14 28.50 -6.84
C SER A 1014 -0.91 29.30 -7.90
N GLU A 1015 -1.31 28.67 -9.01
CA GLU A 1015 -2.22 29.25 -10.00
C GLU A 1015 -3.69 29.23 -9.60
N ILE A 1016 -4.10 28.42 -8.63
CA ILE A 1016 -5.51 28.32 -8.20
C ILE A 1016 -5.69 28.39 -6.69
N ARG A 1017 -4.62 28.13 -5.91
CA ARG A 1017 -4.62 28.14 -4.46
C ARG A 1017 -3.29 28.66 -3.94
N ILE A 1018 -3.34 29.63 -3.03
CA ILE A 1018 -2.16 30.09 -2.30
C ILE A 1018 -2.49 30.27 -0.81
N ARG A 1019 -1.53 29.92 0.06
CA ARG A 1019 -1.65 30.19 1.49
C ARG A 1019 -0.87 31.46 1.81
N CYS A 1020 -1.44 32.33 2.63
CA CYS A 1020 -0.82 33.58 3.03
C CYS A 1020 -0.80 33.72 4.55
N ASP A 1021 0.25 34.35 5.08
CA ASP A 1021 0.36 34.78 6.48
C ASP A 1021 -0.02 36.24 6.62
N ARG A 1022 -0.92 36.53 7.55
CA ARG A 1022 -1.30 37.88 7.92
C ARG A 1022 -0.17 38.55 8.70
N ARG A 1023 0.18 39.78 8.29
CA ARG A 1023 1.05 40.70 9.00
C ARG A 1023 0.41 42.08 9.02
N GLU A 1024 0.50 42.76 10.15
CA GLU A 1024 0.09 44.16 10.27
C GLU A 1024 1.31 45.04 9.90
N GLU A 1025 1.17 45.93 8.91
CA GLU A 1025 2.11 47.02 8.65
C GLU A 1025 1.34 48.36 8.66
N GLY A 1026 1.39 49.08 9.78
CA GLY A 1026 0.60 50.31 9.96
C GLY A 1026 -0.88 49.99 10.20
N GLU A 1027 -1.78 50.67 9.47
CA GLU A 1027 -3.24 50.46 9.54
C GLU A 1027 -3.75 49.40 8.53
N GLU A 1028 -2.91 48.91 7.63
CA GLU A 1028 -3.28 47.89 6.64
C GLU A 1028 -2.77 46.49 7.01
N SER A 1029 -3.67 45.50 6.92
CA SER A 1029 -3.31 44.08 7.04
C SER A 1029 -2.81 43.53 5.70
N LEU A 1030 -1.53 43.15 5.66
CA LEU A 1030 -0.88 42.52 4.52
C LEU A 1030 -0.88 40.99 4.66
N PHE A 1031 -1.17 40.28 3.58
CA PHE A 1031 -1.18 38.83 3.52
C PHE A 1031 -0.02 38.35 2.64
N ILE A 1032 1.01 37.80 3.26
CA ILE A 1032 2.25 37.39 2.61
C ILE A 1032 2.15 35.93 2.16
N PRO A 1033 2.27 35.63 0.85
CA PRO A 1033 2.18 34.26 0.36
C PRO A 1033 3.32 33.38 0.87
N ARG A 1034 2.98 32.18 1.36
CA ARG A 1034 3.92 31.09 1.60
C ARG A 1034 4.25 30.43 0.27
N VAL A 1035 5.46 30.65 -0.21
CA VAL A 1035 5.95 30.14 -1.49
C VAL A 1035 6.88 28.95 -1.26
N THR A 1036 6.44 27.76 -1.67
CA THR A 1036 7.21 26.51 -1.47
C THR A 1036 7.83 25.98 -2.76
N SER A 1037 7.19 26.21 -3.93
CA SER A 1037 7.73 25.78 -5.22
C SER A 1037 8.55 26.88 -5.90
N LYS A 1038 9.53 26.49 -6.73
CA LYS A 1038 10.33 27.46 -7.51
C LYS A 1038 9.45 28.35 -8.39
N SER A 1039 8.39 27.80 -8.97
CA SER A 1039 7.41 28.54 -9.77
C SER A 1039 6.62 29.54 -8.92
N ALA A 1040 6.13 29.13 -7.74
CA ALA A 1040 5.46 30.02 -6.80
C ALA A 1040 6.39 31.14 -6.31
N VAL A 1041 7.66 30.83 -6.01
CA VAL A 1041 8.68 31.83 -5.65
C VAL A 1041 8.86 32.82 -6.79
N LYS A 1042 9.04 32.36 -8.03
CA LYS A 1042 9.19 33.26 -9.20
C LYS A 1042 8.00 34.21 -9.33
N ARG A 1043 6.78 33.73 -9.06
CA ARG A 1043 5.54 34.50 -9.23
C ARG A 1043 5.22 35.47 -8.07
N PHE A 1044 5.45 35.04 -6.84
CA PHE A 1044 4.92 35.72 -5.65
C PHE A 1044 5.99 36.26 -4.69
N LYS A 1045 7.29 36.06 -4.94
CA LYS A 1045 8.38 36.49 -4.04
C LYS A 1045 8.32 37.96 -3.60
N ASN A 1046 7.86 38.86 -4.48
CA ASN A 1046 7.77 40.30 -4.19
C ASN A 1046 6.31 40.79 -4.08
N LYS A 1047 5.35 39.88 -3.95
CA LYS A 1047 3.92 40.19 -3.88
C LYS A 1047 3.39 39.98 -2.48
N ALA A 1048 2.42 40.80 -2.11
CA ALA A 1048 1.56 40.58 -0.95
C ALA A 1048 0.11 40.76 -1.40
N PHE A 1049 -0.84 40.29 -0.61
CA PHE A 1049 -2.26 40.50 -0.84
C PHE A 1049 -2.82 41.49 0.18
N THR A 1050 -3.73 42.35 -0.27
CA THR A 1050 -4.54 43.23 0.59
C THR A 1050 -6.01 42.93 0.38
N THR A 1051 -6.86 43.32 1.33
CA THR A 1051 -8.31 43.13 1.25
C THR A 1051 -9.05 44.29 1.89
N ASN A 1052 -10.18 44.67 1.29
CA ASN A 1052 -11.04 45.73 1.82
C ASN A 1052 -12.24 45.16 2.61
N ASN A 1053 -12.55 43.88 2.44
CA ASN A 1053 -13.76 43.25 2.96
C ASN A 1053 -13.52 41.88 3.62
N GLY A 1054 -12.26 41.43 3.71
CA GLY A 1054 -11.89 40.11 4.24
C GLY A 1054 -12.29 38.92 3.36
N VAL A 1055 -12.87 39.17 2.17
CA VAL A 1055 -13.39 38.15 1.26
C VAL A 1055 -12.59 38.10 -0.03
N THR A 1056 -12.44 39.24 -0.69
CA THR A 1056 -11.71 39.40 -1.95
C THR A 1056 -10.35 40.03 -1.68
N PHE A 1057 -9.32 39.46 -2.28
CA PHE A 1057 -7.92 39.80 -2.05
C PHE A 1057 -7.28 40.24 -3.37
N TYR A 1058 -6.47 41.30 -3.29
CA TYR A 1058 -5.84 41.92 -4.46
C TYR A 1058 -4.33 41.84 -4.34
N GLU A 1059 -3.65 41.56 -5.46
CA GLU A 1059 -2.18 41.49 -5.50
C GLU A 1059 -1.57 42.91 -5.46
N GLY A 1060 -0.74 43.19 -4.46
CA GLY A 1060 0.07 44.41 -4.34
C GLY A 1060 1.57 44.11 -4.45
N VAL A 1061 2.36 45.13 -4.84
CA VAL A 1061 3.82 45.05 -4.90
C VAL A 1061 4.42 45.54 -3.59
N ARG A 1062 5.29 44.73 -2.97
CA ARG A 1062 6.02 45.16 -1.77
C ARG A 1062 7.36 45.80 -2.15
N GLY A 1063 7.64 46.98 -1.61
CA GLY A 1063 8.95 47.63 -1.72
C GLY A 1063 10.08 46.75 -1.16
N THR A 1064 11.25 46.82 -1.77
CA THR A 1064 12.46 46.02 -1.51
C THR A 1064 13.04 46.21 -0.09
N LYS A 1065 12.39 45.67 0.96
CA LYS A 1065 13.03 45.43 2.26
C LYS A 1065 13.19 43.93 2.50
N ARG A 1066 14.44 43.48 2.35
CA ARG A 1066 14.91 42.11 2.62
C ARG A 1066 14.60 41.73 4.07
N GLY A 1067 13.55 40.94 4.27
CA GLY A 1067 13.59 39.91 5.31
C GLY A 1067 14.39 38.74 4.77
N LYS A 1068 15.34 38.19 5.54
CA LYS A 1068 15.94 36.88 5.25
C LYS A 1068 14.78 35.91 5.00
N ILE A 1069 14.61 35.44 3.77
CA ILE A 1069 13.92 34.19 3.51
C ILE A 1069 14.78 33.17 4.24
N VAL A 1070 14.33 32.70 5.40
CA VAL A 1070 14.94 31.53 6.02
C VAL A 1070 14.86 30.46 4.94
N GLN A 1071 16.01 29.99 4.46
CA GLN A 1071 16.03 28.78 3.66
C GLN A 1071 15.52 27.68 4.58
N GLU A 1072 14.22 27.36 4.47
CA GLU A 1072 13.58 26.17 5.06
C GLU A 1072 14.07 24.87 4.37
N ASP A 1073 15.25 24.90 3.74
CA ASP A 1073 15.80 23.81 2.94
C ASP A 1073 16.19 22.57 3.79
N ASP A 1074 16.23 22.72 5.12
CA ASP A 1074 16.57 21.65 6.07
C ASP A 1074 15.38 21.13 6.90
N ILE A 1075 14.15 21.64 6.70
CA ILE A 1075 12.96 21.13 7.39
C ILE A 1075 12.33 20.04 6.50
N PRO A 1076 12.23 18.78 6.97
CA PRO A 1076 11.53 17.72 6.25
C PRO A 1076 10.11 18.16 5.83
N GLU A 1077 9.67 17.82 4.62
CA GLU A 1077 8.38 18.22 4.06
C GLU A 1077 7.18 17.84 4.95
N ASP A 1078 7.27 16.70 5.65
CA ASP A 1078 6.28 16.24 6.63
C ASP A 1078 6.28 17.06 7.92
N GLU A 1079 7.44 17.58 8.34
CA GLU A 1079 7.54 18.50 9.47
C GLU A 1079 7.06 19.90 9.09
N MET A 1080 7.36 20.36 7.88
CA MET A 1080 6.81 21.59 7.31
C MET A 1080 5.29 21.49 7.21
N GLU A 1081 4.74 20.37 6.75
CA GLU A 1081 3.29 20.12 6.71
C GLU A 1081 2.67 20.24 8.11
N LEU A 1082 3.24 19.58 9.12
CA LEU A 1082 2.78 19.63 10.53
C LEU A 1082 2.85 21.04 11.14
N LEU A 1083 3.93 21.79 10.88
CA LEU A 1083 4.05 23.19 11.29
C LEU A 1083 3.04 24.07 10.55
N SER A 1084 2.81 23.78 9.27
CA SER A 1084 1.83 24.49 8.47
C SER A 1084 0.39 24.20 8.91
N GLU A 1085 0.08 22.97 9.31
CA GLU A 1085 -1.20 22.58 9.91
C GLU A 1085 -1.41 23.30 11.25
N ALA A 1086 -0.37 23.42 12.07
CA ALA A 1086 -0.43 24.19 13.32
C ALA A 1086 -0.68 25.69 13.06
N ASP A 1087 -0.02 26.25 12.04
CA ASP A 1087 -0.19 27.64 11.65
C ASP A 1087 -1.55 27.93 10.97
N GLU A 1088 -2.15 26.96 10.26
CA GLU A 1088 -3.51 27.07 9.69
C GLU A 1088 -4.56 27.35 10.76
N VAL A 1089 -4.38 26.77 11.96
CA VAL A 1089 -5.36 26.90 13.03
C VAL A 1089 -5.17 28.21 13.81
N ARG A 1090 -3.99 28.84 13.77
CA ARG A 1090 -3.59 30.02 14.57
C ARG A 1090 -4.24 31.37 14.18
N GLU A 1091 -5.27 31.40 13.33
CA GLU A 1091 -5.89 32.61 12.72
C GLU A 1091 -4.94 33.53 11.91
N LYS A 1092 -3.62 33.31 11.97
CA LYS A 1092 -2.60 34.11 11.28
C LYS A 1092 -2.41 33.73 9.81
N SER A 1093 -3.09 32.70 9.31
CA SER A 1093 -2.98 32.33 7.89
C SER A 1093 -4.34 32.17 7.22
N VAL A 1094 -4.41 32.60 5.96
CA VAL A 1094 -5.60 32.52 5.12
C VAL A 1094 -5.26 31.74 3.87
N VAL A 1095 -6.17 30.84 3.46
CA VAL A 1095 -6.07 30.14 2.18
C VAL A 1095 -6.95 30.85 1.17
N LEU A 1096 -6.31 31.33 0.09
CA LEU A 1096 -6.96 32.01 -1.02
C LEU A 1096 -7.10 31.06 -2.19
N PHE A 1097 -8.27 31.07 -2.82
CA PHE A 1097 -8.58 30.38 -4.07
C PHE A 1097 -8.92 31.38 -5.16
N ARG A 1098 -8.70 31.01 -6.41
CA ARG A 1098 -9.22 31.77 -7.55
C ARG A 1098 -9.79 30.87 -8.62
N ASP A 1099 -10.71 31.42 -9.39
CA ASP A 1099 -11.27 30.77 -10.57
C ASP A 1099 -10.51 31.20 -11.84
N PRO A 1100 -9.71 30.32 -12.46
CA PRO A 1100 -8.96 30.67 -13.66
C PRO A 1100 -9.86 30.91 -14.89
N SER A 1101 -11.14 30.50 -14.86
CA SER A 1101 -12.10 30.81 -15.93
C SER A 1101 -12.68 32.22 -15.83
N GLY A 1102 -12.56 32.87 -14.67
CA GLY A 1102 -13.14 34.19 -14.41
C GLY A 1102 -14.63 34.21 -14.11
N ILE A 1103 -15.31 33.06 -14.02
CA ILE A 1103 -16.78 33.00 -13.79
C ILE A 1103 -17.12 33.33 -12.33
N ILE A 1104 -16.46 32.66 -11.38
CA ILE A 1104 -16.66 32.89 -9.95
C ILE A 1104 -15.82 34.08 -9.49
N ASN A 1105 -16.52 35.09 -8.94
CA ASN A 1105 -15.92 36.31 -8.40
C ASN A 1105 -14.92 36.99 -9.37
N HIS A 1106 -15.20 36.95 -10.67
CA HIS A 1106 -14.35 37.50 -11.74
C HIS A 1106 -12.90 37.00 -11.70
N GLY A 1107 -12.66 35.79 -11.18
CA GLY A 1107 -11.33 35.19 -11.05
C GLY A 1107 -10.44 35.84 -10.00
N GLN A 1108 -10.99 36.69 -9.13
CA GLN A 1108 -10.26 37.32 -8.04
C GLN A 1108 -9.91 36.30 -6.94
N TRP A 1109 -8.81 36.56 -6.23
CA TRP A 1109 -8.43 35.76 -5.07
C TRP A 1109 -9.47 35.92 -3.97
N THR A 1110 -10.02 34.81 -3.51
CA THR A 1110 -11.14 34.76 -2.57
C THR A 1110 -10.80 33.81 -1.43
N SER A 1111 -11.22 34.13 -0.20
CA SER A 1111 -11.04 33.20 0.92
C SER A 1111 -11.72 31.84 0.64
N GLN A 1112 -11.06 30.75 1.03
CA GLN A 1112 -11.50 29.38 0.71
C GLN A 1112 -12.97 29.10 1.06
N GLN A 1113 -13.42 29.54 2.24
CA GLN A 1113 -14.78 29.28 2.70
C GLN A 1113 -15.81 29.96 1.80
N VAL A 1114 -15.59 31.24 1.46
CA VAL A 1114 -16.50 32.00 0.61
C VAL A 1114 -16.47 31.49 -0.82
N PHE A 1115 -15.28 31.17 -1.35
CA PHE A 1115 -15.11 30.64 -2.70
C PHE A 1115 -15.94 29.36 -2.92
N TRP A 1116 -15.77 28.34 -2.07
CA TRP A 1116 -16.54 27.09 -2.22
C TRP A 1116 -18.02 27.25 -1.82
N GLY A 1117 -18.34 28.21 -0.95
CA GLY A 1117 -19.71 28.59 -0.64
C GLY A 1117 -20.45 29.12 -1.87
N ALA A 1118 -19.84 30.06 -2.59
CA ALA A 1118 -20.39 30.64 -3.82
C ALA A 1118 -20.57 29.57 -4.92
N VAL A 1119 -19.60 28.68 -5.09
CA VAL A 1119 -19.68 27.56 -6.06
C VAL A 1119 -20.87 26.63 -5.75
N ASN A 1120 -21.01 26.22 -4.48
CA ASN A 1120 -22.12 25.35 -4.07
C ASN A 1120 -23.47 26.06 -4.25
N GLN A 1121 -23.58 27.30 -3.80
CA GLN A 1121 -24.82 28.07 -3.88
C GLN A 1121 -25.27 28.25 -5.33
N MET A 1122 -24.35 28.51 -6.26
CA MET A 1122 -24.68 28.67 -7.68
C MET A 1122 -25.24 27.37 -8.29
N VAL A 1123 -24.57 26.23 -8.08
CA VAL A 1123 -25.03 24.93 -8.60
C VAL A 1123 -26.34 24.50 -7.94
N GLU A 1124 -26.45 24.69 -6.62
CA GLU A 1124 -27.62 24.29 -5.84
C GLU A 1124 -28.84 25.15 -6.16
N LYS A 1125 -28.71 26.49 -6.24
CA LYS A 1125 -29.79 27.41 -6.63
C LYS A 1125 -30.39 27.01 -7.98
N TYR A 1126 -29.55 26.67 -8.95
CA TYR A 1126 -29.99 26.20 -10.27
C TYR A 1126 -30.77 24.89 -10.21
N ILE A 1127 -30.29 23.91 -9.45
CA ILE A 1127 -30.96 22.62 -9.32
C ILE A 1127 -32.31 22.80 -8.60
N LEU A 1128 -32.34 23.58 -7.52
CA LEU A 1128 -33.55 23.85 -6.75
C LEU A 1128 -34.60 24.62 -7.53
N SER A 1129 -34.21 25.60 -8.36
CA SER A 1129 -35.16 26.36 -9.18
C SER A 1129 -35.89 25.45 -10.17
N LYS A 1130 -35.19 24.48 -10.79
CA LYS A 1130 -35.79 23.49 -11.69
C LYS A 1130 -36.73 22.50 -11.01
N ILE A 1131 -36.44 22.10 -9.77
CA ILE A 1131 -37.27 21.14 -9.02
C ILE A 1131 -38.51 21.82 -8.46
N ARG A 1132 -38.37 23.02 -7.87
CA ARG A 1132 -39.48 23.73 -7.19
C ARG A 1132 -40.54 24.28 -8.15
N GLN A 1133 -40.21 24.52 -9.41
CA GLN A 1133 -41.17 24.95 -10.44
C GLN A 1133 -42.20 23.85 -10.83
N ARG A 1134 -42.05 22.63 -10.33
CA ARG A 1134 -42.90 21.49 -10.69
C ARG A 1134 -44.10 21.38 -9.74
N PRO A 1135 -45.32 21.15 -10.27
CA PRO A 1135 -46.51 21.02 -9.45
C PRO A 1135 -46.43 19.78 -8.55
N LEU A 1136 -46.91 19.90 -7.31
CA LEU A 1136 -47.15 18.75 -6.44
C LEU A 1136 -48.29 17.92 -7.07
N SER A 1137 -48.04 16.64 -7.34
CA SER A 1137 -49.06 15.73 -7.88
C SER A 1137 -50.29 15.71 -6.96
N ARG A 1138 -51.46 16.08 -7.49
CA ARG A 1138 -52.75 16.24 -6.78
C ARG A 1138 -53.36 14.96 -6.18
N GLN A 1139 -52.64 13.84 -6.10
CA GLN A 1139 -53.19 12.52 -5.76
C GLN A 1139 -52.72 11.94 -4.42
N VAL A 1140 -52.43 12.77 -3.41
CA VAL A 1140 -52.18 12.27 -2.04
C VAL A 1140 -52.89 13.18 -1.02
N PHE A 1141 -54.22 13.17 -1.08
CA PHE A 1141 -55.10 13.50 0.05
C PHE A 1141 -56.29 12.55 -0.06
N TYR A 1142 -56.08 11.28 0.31
CA TYR A 1142 -57.08 10.36 0.88
C TYR A 1142 -56.36 9.21 1.56
#